data_AF-A0A8C5LT29-F1
#
_entry.id   AF-A0A8C5LT29-F1
#
_cell.length_a   1.000
_cell.length_b   1.000
_cell.length_c   1.000
_cell.angle_alpha   90.00
_cell.angle_beta   90.00
_cell.angle_gamma   90.00
#
_symmetry.space_group_name_H-M   'P 1'
#
loop_
_entity.id
_entity.type
_entity.pdbx_description
1 polymer ?
#
loop_
_entity_poly.entity_id
_entity_poly.type
_entity_poly.pdbx_seq_one_letter_code
_entity_poly.pdbx_strand_id
1 'polypeptide(L)'
;MDITPSVSWLDLRAALFLLCMVPLLCSSKETKSVSIEPKQQVSYEDFVNIHNLPKYATDSDISVEYMCTKPCVIHVDIMASSEFRTGILVFKKRWKNEKYLGVTRTRSVSLVFPRHMVYRIDYFQKHSINVYFSVVRAWLVHNDTISMMSKYNETILNATARSSNVLEPVPLLQRPYRDRQICLSWDFEVTWRKRENSLFICPFETDLVTMLGFPLASSSEHNGIVATFDRFRNRELELRRQQRISGNPRFTFSAWMYLLNFCSGKECGILHHIDSQKKYATPLLFLNEEGQMHVQMQVSTGAVVAVLSNLQLPLHRWFRFDITVRGHKIELATSVGAELKSSSFQTYNLVEDNYFDDTDGYMVIGGSKYMLGIDGFFGPVKYYRLRALTTDDISNPILEEEIYPLIAEYYQRCSTAQDIVTFHASVMRETQDIQAEGISRNDYVDLYFKNRLKTTCPVLPVREEERPQYSHLLKFLKSVDFTSSDSSNAPDIGRMLYQSVIERLRDSLRHLGAAVPSLQDASCLGNHKASYLLAAMYEVGLDAPTDPVQGLLYSLVGAQGGDRLALLKLGYHHLEGIHSYPLDLGISYAYYFSVAKKTPQDRWTKHEQAYVETIRLMDDHVLKEQTRENDDLFMWLKQNAERGDARAQHRLAQMYFWGQQGVTKNIDAALQWYERGALENNDPLLMYDYAIILLKGDSVPKNKKLALKLMKKSAAKGQHEAFNGLGWYYHTFLKDYGKAAKYWKKAYDMGNVDAAFNLGIMHLNGVHPGEPEANHTQAFKLITRASTGGHLEGTVHLSQFLITGSVQGVKRDPKEAIRWAKVAAEQNGLIGHVIRKALNAYIDGSLSEALLYYTLTAEAGIEVAQTNLAYICEEHPDITTPYLRETCAWRYYNRSVYQNNPSSYALLKMGDLYYSGSRDYPRNLDRSMRLYSQAALQGDAQGYYNLAVLTQEGISIPTYLLQYLKINGSLCGSKEALALELYDRCQRHSNEDIVSPCSLVLLYHHVTAAWESILHSSLMYMLGSFILSLTVTVLVRCIHLVQDISSSENSNHLPEGERGGPSAPMMRQTHSVPAGLQRFYTYHLAQTIRRHREWLCPALLVCLCMVYLSFITRSI
;
A
#
# COMPACT_ATOMS: atom_id res chain seq x y z
N MET A 1 11.66 38.16 16.84
CA MET A 1 12.51 39.23 16.29
C MET A 1 13.06 38.76 14.96
N ASP A 2 12.98 39.65 13.98
CA ASP A 2 13.80 39.77 12.78
C ASP A 2 13.60 38.82 11.59
N ILE A 3 12.70 39.33 10.76
CA ILE A 3 12.64 39.29 9.31
C ILE A 3 13.93 39.88 8.71
N THR A 4 14.34 39.38 7.54
CA THR A 4 14.91 40.10 6.37
C THR A 4 16.25 39.56 5.81
N PRO A 5 16.48 39.74 4.48
CA PRO A 5 17.35 38.93 3.65
C PRO A 5 18.68 39.63 3.30
N SER A 6 19.58 38.88 2.66
CA SER A 6 20.84 39.37 2.12
C SER A 6 20.68 39.94 0.71
N VAL A 7 21.28 41.11 0.51
CA VAL A 7 21.45 41.84 -0.76
C VAL A 7 22.92 42.25 -0.91
N SER A 8 23.37 42.26 -2.17
CA SER A 8 24.47 43.03 -2.78
C SER A 8 25.91 42.54 -2.74
N TRP A 9 26.53 42.59 -3.93
CA TRP A 9 27.84 43.19 -4.24
C TRP A 9 27.63 44.02 -5.54
N LEU A 10 27.60 45.35 -5.53
CA LEU A 10 28.68 46.37 -5.48
C LEU A 10 29.54 46.51 -6.75
N ASP A 11 29.24 47.60 -7.47
CA ASP A 11 30.06 48.56 -8.22
C ASP A 11 31.53 48.25 -8.54
N LEU A 12 31.91 48.58 -9.79
CA LEU A 12 33.26 49.03 -10.13
C LEU A 12 33.24 50.12 -11.23
N ARG A 13 33.34 51.37 -10.76
CA ARG A 13 34.12 52.53 -11.25
C ARG A 13 34.70 52.44 -12.68
N ALA A 14 34.29 53.34 -13.58
CA ALA A 14 34.89 54.66 -13.82
C ALA A 14 36.20 54.65 -14.66
N ALA A 15 36.18 55.39 -15.78
CA ALA A 15 37.24 56.27 -16.31
C ALA A 15 37.36 56.25 -17.85
N LEU A 16 37.22 57.44 -18.45
CA LEU A 16 38.07 58.04 -19.52
C LEU A 16 38.22 57.30 -20.87
N PHE A 17 38.27 57.91 -22.06
CA PHE A 17 38.12 59.27 -22.58
C PHE A 17 38.30 59.14 -24.12
N LEU A 18 37.60 59.97 -24.89
CA LEU A 18 38.06 60.65 -26.13
C LEU A 18 38.51 59.88 -27.41
N LEU A 19 37.84 60.27 -28.50
CA LEU A 19 38.37 60.96 -29.72
C LEU A 19 38.18 60.27 -31.08
N CYS A 20 37.58 61.08 -31.97
CA CYS A 20 37.78 61.17 -33.42
C CYS A 20 37.26 60.05 -34.32
N MET A 21 36.85 60.25 -35.57
CA MET A 21 36.54 61.39 -36.46
C MET A 21 35.95 60.71 -37.71
N VAL A 22 34.90 61.28 -38.32
CA VAL A 22 34.45 60.99 -39.70
C VAL A 22 35.54 61.51 -40.66
N PRO A 23 35.92 60.86 -41.81
CA PRO A 23 35.10 60.96 -43.04
C PRO A 23 35.21 59.88 -44.15
N LEU A 24 34.11 59.81 -44.91
CA LEU A 24 33.95 59.71 -46.39
C LEU A 24 35.07 59.10 -47.28
N LEU A 25 34.70 58.20 -48.21
CA LEU A 25 34.58 58.45 -49.67
C LEU A 25 34.43 57.14 -50.51
N CYS A 26 33.56 57.24 -51.53
CA CYS A 26 33.54 56.64 -52.89
C CYS A 26 34.53 55.51 -53.24
N SER A 27 34.24 54.49 -54.06
CA SER A 27 33.59 54.45 -55.40
C SER A 27 33.63 52.97 -55.84
N SER A 28 32.62 52.41 -56.53
CA SER A 28 32.62 52.02 -57.98
C SER A 28 33.83 51.14 -58.41
N LYS A 29 33.73 50.05 -59.19
CA LYS A 29 32.79 49.59 -60.23
C LYS A 29 33.31 48.23 -60.78
N GLU A 30 32.42 47.46 -61.43
CA GLU A 30 32.67 46.53 -62.57
C GLU A 30 33.49 45.23 -62.28
N THR A 31 33.30 44.07 -62.93
CA THR A 31 32.80 43.77 -64.29
C THR A 31 32.33 42.30 -64.44
N LYS A 32 31.60 42.08 -65.55
CA LYS A 32 30.91 40.89 -66.09
C LYS A 32 31.76 39.62 -66.30
N SER A 33 31.08 38.47 -66.31
CA SER A 33 31.16 37.54 -67.47
C SER A 33 29.85 36.78 -67.69
N VAL A 34 29.48 36.73 -68.96
CA VAL A 34 28.28 36.16 -69.58
C VAL A 34 28.65 34.83 -70.24
N SER A 35 27.72 33.87 -70.30
CA SER A 35 27.69 32.85 -71.36
C SER A 35 26.28 32.83 -71.99
N ILE A 36 26.23 32.69 -73.32
CA ILE A 36 25.10 32.99 -74.22
C ILE A 36 24.46 31.70 -74.77
N GLU A 37 23.12 31.65 -74.68
CA GLU A 37 22.06 31.03 -75.53
C GLU A 37 22.13 29.54 -75.94
N PRO A 38 20.94 28.88 -76.09
CA PRO A 38 20.13 29.06 -77.29
C PRO A 38 18.71 29.58 -76.98
N LYS A 39 18.23 30.49 -77.83
CA LYS A 39 16.81 30.77 -78.05
C LYS A 39 16.04 29.47 -78.30
N GLN A 40 15.05 29.19 -77.46
CA GLN A 40 13.94 28.29 -77.80
C GLN A 40 12.66 29.11 -77.87
N GLN A 41 11.90 28.85 -78.92
CA GLN A 41 10.60 29.44 -79.24
C GLN A 41 9.71 29.49 -78.00
N VAL A 42 9.36 30.70 -77.55
CA VAL A 42 8.34 30.89 -76.52
C VAL A 42 6.99 30.56 -77.15
N SER A 43 6.46 29.37 -76.87
CA SER A 43 5.02 29.18 -76.85
C SER A 43 4.48 30.04 -75.71
N TYR A 44 3.60 30.99 -76.00
CA TYR A 44 2.94 31.77 -74.97
C TYR A 44 2.04 30.83 -74.15
N GLU A 45 2.53 30.36 -73.00
CA GLU A 45 1.74 29.56 -72.05
C GLU A 45 0.92 30.47 -71.15
N ASP A 46 -0.31 30.07 -70.84
CA ASP A 46 -1.14 30.77 -69.86
C ASP A 46 -0.55 30.64 -68.46
N PHE A 47 -0.53 31.74 -67.70
CA PHE A 47 -0.03 31.73 -66.33
C PHE A 47 -0.85 32.64 -65.42
N VAL A 48 -0.78 32.33 -64.11
CA VAL A 48 -1.27 33.16 -63.01
C VAL A 48 -0.23 33.09 -61.90
N ASN A 49 0.25 34.25 -61.46
CA ASN A 49 1.19 34.42 -60.36
C ASN A 49 0.62 35.39 -59.32
N ILE A 50 0.98 35.15 -58.06
CA ILE A 50 0.60 36.01 -56.93
C ILE A 50 1.84 36.72 -56.42
N HIS A 51 1.76 38.04 -56.31
CA HIS A 51 2.82 38.91 -55.81
C HIS A 51 2.35 39.72 -54.60
N ASN A 52 3.29 40.24 -53.81
CA ASN A 52 3.04 41.05 -52.60
C ASN A 52 2.23 40.33 -51.50
N LEU A 53 2.41 39.02 -51.32
CA LEU A 53 1.76 38.28 -50.25
C LEU A 53 2.37 38.63 -48.87
N PRO A 54 1.58 38.92 -47.82
CA PRO A 54 2.13 39.09 -46.48
C PRO A 54 2.70 37.78 -45.94
N LYS A 55 3.54 37.85 -44.89
CA LYS A 55 4.01 36.65 -44.19
C LYS A 55 2.89 35.99 -43.36
N TYR A 56 2.03 36.82 -42.76
CA TYR A 56 0.97 36.38 -41.88
C TYR A 56 -0.44 36.55 -42.48
N ALA A 57 -1.40 35.76 -41.98
CA ALA A 57 -2.82 35.85 -42.35
C ALA A 57 -3.51 37.11 -41.77
N THR A 58 -3.20 38.27 -42.36
CA THR A 58 -3.79 39.57 -42.03
C THR A 58 -4.46 40.18 -43.25
N ASP A 59 -5.45 41.05 -43.04
CA ASP A 59 -6.10 41.78 -44.15
C ASP A 59 -5.04 42.56 -44.95
N SER A 60 -4.94 42.30 -46.25
CA SER A 60 -3.83 42.78 -47.11
C SER A 60 -4.22 42.85 -48.58
N ASP A 61 -3.61 43.76 -49.34
CA ASP A 61 -3.79 43.87 -50.78
C ASP A 61 -2.70 43.11 -51.54
N ILE A 62 -3.09 42.13 -52.36
CA ILE A 62 -2.18 41.33 -53.20
C ILE A 62 -2.31 41.71 -54.67
N SER A 63 -1.25 41.52 -55.46
CA SER A 63 -1.30 41.70 -56.91
C SER A 63 -1.29 40.34 -57.61
N VAL A 64 -2.32 40.08 -58.41
CA VAL A 64 -2.43 38.86 -59.21
C VAL A 64 -2.08 39.21 -60.64
N GLU A 65 -0.96 38.68 -61.12
CA GLU A 65 -0.47 38.81 -62.48
C GLU A 65 -0.90 37.59 -63.29
N TYR A 66 -1.50 37.81 -64.46
CA TYR A 66 -2.03 36.72 -65.27
C TYR A 66 -2.03 37.05 -66.76
N MET A 67 -1.95 36.01 -67.58
CA MET A 67 -2.08 36.09 -69.04
C MET A 67 -2.98 34.96 -69.52
N CYS A 68 -3.88 35.27 -70.45
CA CYS A 68 -4.80 34.29 -71.06
C CYS A 68 -4.76 34.37 -72.58
N THR A 69 -4.54 33.24 -73.24
CA THR A 69 -4.54 33.06 -74.69
C THR A 69 -5.96 32.91 -75.26
N LYS A 70 -6.88 32.36 -74.48
CA LYS A 70 -8.33 32.29 -74.77
C LYS A 70 -9.15 32.98 -73.67
N PRO A 71 -10.41 33.37 -73.94
CA PRO A 71 -11.30 33.94 -72.92
C PRO A 71 -11.27 33.09 -71.66
N CYS A 72 -10.96 33.69 -70.50
CA CYS A 72 -10.70 32.96 -69.26
C CYS A 72 -11.38 33.60 -68.05
N VAL A 73 -11.55 32.81 -66.99
CA VAL A 73 -11.99 33.25 -65.66
C VAL A 73 -10.86 32.99 -64.67
N ILE A 74 -10.45 34.03 -63.96
CA ILE A 74 -9.42 33.97 -62.92
C ILE A 74 -10.12 33.90 -61.57
N HIS A 75 -9.66 32.99 -60.73
CA HIS A 75 -10.13 32.75 -59.38
C HIS A 75 -9.02 33.02 -58.37
N VAL A 76 -9.39 33.58 -57.23
CA VAL A 76 -8.54 33.74 -56.06
C VAL A 76 -9.34 33.29 -54.86
N ASP A 77 -8.82 32.34 -54.09
CA ASP A 77 -9.45 31.91 -52.86
C ASP A 77 -8.46 31.68 -51.71
N ILE A 78 -9.00 31.60 -50.50
CA ILE A 78 -8.24 31.29 -49.30
C ILE A 78 -8.90 30.10 -48.62
N MET A 79 -8.11 29.07 -48.39
CA MET A 79 -8.49 27.93 -47.55
C MET A 79 -7.79 28.02 -46.20
N ALA A 80 -8.54 27.94 -45.11
CA ALA A 80 -7.98 27.86 -43.76
C ALA A 80 -8.22 26.48 -43.17
N SER A 81 -7.20 26.00 -42.45
CA SER A 81 -7.27 24.76 -41.69
C SER A 81 -7.10 25.07 -40.21
N SER A 82 -8.05 24.58 -39.42
CA SER A 82 -8.05 24.67 -37.95
C SER A 82 -7.98 23.27 -37.35
N GLU A 83 -7.85 23.22 -36.03
CA GLU A 83 -7.89 21.99 -35.24
C GLU A 83 -9.13 21.12 -35.49
N PHE A 84 -10.27 21.75 -35.82
CA PHE A 84 -11.56 21.08 -35.88
C PHE A 84 -12.06 20.85 -37.30
N ARG A 85 -11.49 21.54 -38.29
CA ARG A 85 -11.93 21.52 -39.69
C ARG A 85 -10.78 21.88 -40.62
N THR A 86 -10.54 21.03 -41.62
CA THR A 86 -9.53 21.24 -42.67
C THR A 86 -10.18 21.80 -43.94
N GLY A 87 -9.50 22.71 -44.64
CA GLY A 87 -9.93 23.16 -45.97
C GLY A 87 -11.20 24.00 -46.01
N ILE A 88 -11.50 24.79 -44.97
CA ILE A 88 -12.64 25.72 -45.00
C ILE A 88 -12.34 26.85 -45.98
N LEU A 89 -13.25 27.12 -46.91
CA LEU A 89 -13.18 28.29 -47.78
C LEU A 89 -13.51 29.56 -46.99
N VAL A 90 -12.53 30.45 -46.86
CA VAL A 90 -12.62 31.65 -46.02
C VAL A 90 -12.82 32.93 -46.84
N PHE A 91 -12.27 32.96 -48.05
CA PHE A 91 -12.39 34.08 -48.99
C PHE A 91 -12.45 33.55 -50.41
N LYS A 92 -13.23 34.17 -51.30
CA LYS A 92 -13.29 33.83 -52.73
C LYS A 92 -13.60 35.07 -53.56
N LYS A 93 -12.80 35.31 -54.60
CA LYS A 93 -13.01 36.36 -55.60
C LYS A 93 -12.75 35.80 -57.00
N ARG A 94 -13.49 36.29 -58.00
CA ARG A 94 -13.32 35.87 -59.40
C ARG A 94 -13.61 36.99 -60.39
N TRP A 95 -13.00 36.93 -61.57
CA TRP A 95 -13.30 37.84 -62.68
C TRP A 95 -12.97 37.23 -64.04
N LYS A 96 -13.58 37.77 -65.10
CA LYS A 96 -13.38 37.32 -66.47
C LYS A 96 -12.38 38.21 -67.21
N ASN A 97 -11.61 37.62 -68.13
CA ASN A 97 -10.79 38.33 -69.10
C ASN A 97 -11.13 37.83 -70.52
N GLU A 98 -12.00 38.55 -71.21
CA GLU A 98 -12.52 38.17 -72.55
C GLU A 98 -11.94 39.07 -73.67
N LYS A 99 -11.50 40.29 -73.35
CA LYS A 99 -11.13 41.32 -74.33
C LYS A 99 -9.62 41.45 -74.59
N TYR A 100 -8.79 41.04 -73.64
CA TYR A 100 -7.34 41.27 -73.66
C TYR A 100 -6.62 39.92 -73.63
N LEU A 101 -6.61 39.26 -74.78
CA LEU A 101 -6.00 37.93 -74.96
C LEU A 101 -4.52 38.08 -75.38
N GLY A 102 -3.65 37.25 -74.82
CA GLY A 102 -2.20 37.28 -75.10
C GLY A 102 -1.43 38.48 -74.49
N VAL A 103 -2.07 39.26 -73.60
CA VAL A 103 -1.45 40.40 -72.90
C VAL A 103 -1.42 40.15 -71.41
N THR A 104 -0.24 40.30 -70.78
CA THR A 104 -0.08 40.19 -69.33
C THR A 104 -0.83 41.31 -68.61
N ARG A 105 -1.63 40.96 -67.61
CA ARG A 105 -2.37 41.91 -66.78
C ARG A 105 -2.11 41.66 -65.31
N THR A 106 -2.00 42.75 -64.56
CA THR A 106 -1.90 42.70 -63.11
C THR A 106 -3.14 43.34 -62.50
N ARG A 107 -3.79 42.65 -61.54
CA ARG A 107 -4.96 43.14 -60.82
C ARG A 107 -4.72 43.08 -59.33
N SER A 108 -4.98 44.19 -58.64
CA SER A 108 -4.97 44.23 -57.17
C SER A 108 -6.23 43.60 -56.58
N VAL A 109 -6.07 42.75 -55.57
CA VAL A 109 -7.11 42.04 -54.84
C VAL A 109 -6.90 42.24 -53.34
N SER A 110 -7.84 42.92 -52.69
CA SER A 110 -7.88 43.03 -51.23
C SER A 110 -8.39 41.74 -50.59
N LEU A 111 -7.55 41.11 -49.77
CA LEU A 111 -7.86 39.91 -48.99
C LEU A 111 -8.46 40.32 -47.65
N VAL A 112 -9.62 39.75 -47.31
CA VAL A 112 -10.30 40.00 -46.03
C VAL A 112 -10.50 38.68 -45.30
N PHE A 113 -9.93 38.56 -44.11
CA PHE A 113 -10.04 37.39 -43.25
C PHE A 113 -11.18 37.57 -42.22
N PRO A 114 -11.86 36.49 -41.80
CA PRO A 114 -12.83 36.53 -40.74
C PRO A 114 -12.22 37.04 -39.44
N ARG A 115 -12.97 37.87 -38.74
CA ARG A 115 -12.50 38.56 -37.52
C ARG A 115 -12.02 37.59 -36.44
N HIS A 116 -12.65 36.42 -36.33
CA HIS A 116 -12.26 35.36 -35.39
C HIS A 116 -10.91 34.68 -35.69
N MET A 117 -10.34 34.88 -36.89
CA MET A 117 -9.00 34.41 -37.25
C MET A 117 -7.91 35.47 -37.01
N VAL A 118 -8.25 36.75 -37.10
CA VAL A 118 -7.26 37.85 -37.07
C VAL A 118 -7.14 38.51 -35.69
N TYR A 119 -8.24 38.62 -34.95
CA TYR A 119 -8.29 39.36 -33.68
C TYR A 119 -8.46 38.47 -32.45
N ARG A 120 -8.03 38.97 -31.28
CA ARG A 120 -8.20 38.30 -29.97
C ARG A 120 -9.67 38.24 -29.54
N ILE A 121 -9.95 37.40 -28.53
CA ILE A 121 -11.26 37.35 -27.87
C ILE A 121 -11.51 38.70 -27.21
N ASP A 122 -12.66 39.30 -27.52
CA ASP A 122 -13.15 40.52 -26.89
C ASP A 122 -14.62 40.33 -26.47
N TYR A 123 -15.23 41.31 -25.80
CA TYR A 123 -16.61 41.20 -25.32
C TYR A 123 -17.63 40.90 -26.45
N PHE A 124 -17.38 41.44 -27.64
CA PHE A 124 -18.24 41.34 -28.81
C PHE A 124 -17.85 40.18 -29.75
N GLN A 125 -16.61 39.72 -29.68
CA GLN A 125 -16.02 38.60 -30.40
C GLN A 125 -15.69 37.52 -29.38
N LYS A 126 -16.74 36.78 -29.01
CA LYS A 126 -16.69 35.82 -27.91
C LYS A 126 -15.82 34.58 -28.16
N HIS A 127 -15.46 34.31 -29.42
CA HIS A 127 -14.71 33.11 -29.79
C HIS A 127 -13.73 33.42 -30.93
N SER A 128 -12.42 33.29 -30.66
CA SER A 128 -11.37 33.28 -31.69
C SER A 128 -10.98 31.84 -32.02
N ILE A 129 -10.63 31.56 -33.27
CA ILE A 129 -10.25 30.21 -33.73
C ILE A 129 -8.72 30.13 -33.86
N ASN A 130 -8.14 29.02 -33.41
CA ASN A 130 -6.75 28.67 -33.70
C ASN A 130 -6.68 28.03 -35.09
N VAL A 131 -6.04 28.73 -36.02
CA VAL A 131 -5.82 28.29 -37.41
C VAL A 131 -4.37 27.88 -37.47
N TYR A 132 -4.06 26.75 -38.10
CA TYR A 132 -2.69 26.23 -38.20
C TYR A 132 -1.97 26.75 -39.44
N PHE A 133 -2.67 26.80 -40.56
CA PHE A 133 -2.17 27.36 -41.79
C PHE A 133 -3.34 27.83 -42.64
N SER A 134 -3.08 28.81 -43.50
CA SER A 134 -4.00 29.23 -44.54
C SER A 134 -3.28 29.23 -45.88
N VAL A 135 -3.97 28.81 -46.93
CA VAL A 135 -3.40 28.72 -48.28
C VAL A 135 -4.15 29.70 -49.16
N VAL A 136 -3.43 30.67 -49.71
CA VAL A 136 -3.95 31.55 -50.77
C VAL A 136 -3.69 30.87 -52.09
N ARG A 137 -4.72 30.75 -52.92
CA ARG A 137 -4.63 30.10 -54.23
C ARG A 137 -5.19 31.01 -55.29
N ALA A 138 -4.52 31.08 -56.42
CA ALA A 138 -5.00 31.73 -57.62
C ALA A 138 -4.90 30.76 -58.80
N TRP A 139 -5.95 30.68 -59.61
CA TRP A 139 -5.97 29.79 -60.76
C TRP A 139 -6.84 30.35 -61.88
N LEU A 140 -6.58 29.94 -63.11
CA LEU A 140 -7.38 30.32 -64.28
C LEU A 140 -8.01 29.11 -64.98
N VAL A 141 -9.16 29.35 -65.60
CA VAL A 141 -9.93 28.37 -66.38
C VAL A 141 -10.46 29.05 -67.64
N HIS A 142 -10.42 28.38 -68.81
CA HIS A 142 -10.98 28.94 -70.05
C HIS A 142 -12.51 28.93 -70.07
N ASN A 143 -13.11 29.83 -70.84
CA ASN A 143 -14.57 29.97 -70.94
C ASN A 143 -15.21 28.77 -71.66
N ASP A 144 -14.49 28.13 -72.60
CA ASP A 144 -14.99 26.99 -73.37
C ASP A 144 -15.21 25.75 -72.48
N THR A 145 -14.38 25.55 -71.46
CA THR A 145 -14.54 24.48 -70.47
C THR A 145 -15.68 24.76 -69.47
N ILE A 146 -16.09 26.03 -69.33
CA ILE A 146 -17.19 26.46 -68.45
C ILE A 146 -18.57 26.23 -69.12
N SER A 147 -18.63 26.21 -70.46
CA SER A 147 -19.86 25.92 -71.22
C SER A 147 -20.35 24.47 -71.07
N MET A 148 -19.44 23.50 -70.89
CA MET A 148 -19.78 22.08 -70.76
C MET A 148 -19.99 21.60 -69.31
N MET A 149 -19.69 22.41 -68.29
CA MET A 149 -19.75 22.00 -66.89
C MET A 149 -20.75 22.85 -66.11
N SER A 150 -21.69 22.19 -65.41
CA SER A 150 -22.68 22.87 -64.58
C SER A 150 -22.03 23.77 -63.51
N LYS A 151 -22.80 24.75 -63.03
CA LYS A 151 -22.47 25.76 -62.00
C LYS A 151 -21.80 25.25 -60.71
N TYR A 152 -21.68 23.94 -60.51
CA TYR A 152 -21.15 23.30 -59.29
C TYR A 152 -19.73 22.74 -59.38
N ASN A 153 -19.07 22.69 -60.55
CA ASN A 153 -17.72 22.10 -60.69
C ASN A 153 -16.65 23.04 -61.28
N GLU A 154 -16.59 24.30 -60.83
CA GLU A 154 -15.40 25.16 -60.98
C GLU A 154 -14.35 24.78 -59.92
N THR A 155 -13.77 23.58 -60.02
CA THR A 155 -12.73 23.09 -59.09
C THR A 155 -11.33 23.40 -59.58
N ILE A 156 -10.41 23.72 -58.66
CA ILE A 156 -8.98 23.99 -58.95
C ILE A 156 -8.28 22.85 -59.71
N LEU A 157 -8.83 21.63 -59.67
CA LEU A 157 -8.32 20.46 -60.40
C LEU A 157 -8.38 20.62 -61.93
N ASN A 158 -9.29 21.47 -62.43
CA ASN A 158 -9.49 21.69 -63.87
C ASN A 158 -8.84 23.01 -64.34
N ALA A 159 -7.96 23.60 -63.54
CA ALA A 159 -7.27 24.84 -63.86
C ALA A 159 -6.18 24.64 -64.91
N THR A 160 -6.10 25.54 -65.89
CA THR A 160 -5.03 25.54 -66.89
C THR A 160 -3.71 26.08 -66.34
N ALA A 161 -3.76 27.03 -65.41
CA ALA A 161 -2.60 27.42 -64.60
C ALA A 161 -3.00 27.72 -63.15
N ARG A 162 -2.09 27.44 -62.21
CA ARG A 162 -2.30 27.57 -60.76
C ARG A 162 -1.07 28.13 -60.06
N SER A 163 -1.32 28.93 -59.04
CA SER A 163 -0.32 29.43 -58.09
C SER A 163 -0.91 29.36 -56.69
N SER A 164 -0.10 28.92 -55.71
CA SER A 164 -0.54 28.80 -54.33
C SER A 164 0.59 29.06 -53.36
N ASN A 165 0.30 29.78 -52.28
CA ASN A 165 1.24 30.11 -51.23
C ASN A 165 0.60 29.91 -49.85
N VAL A 166 1.41 29.49 -48.88
CA VAL A 166 0.98 29.30 -47.49
C VAL A 166 1.23 30.57 -46.69
N LEU A 167 0.22 31.01 -45.93
CA LEU A 167 0.27 32.09 -44.96
C LEU A 167 0.28 31.51 -43.55
N GLU A 168 1.24 31.98 -42.75
CA GLU A 168 1.33 31.63 -41.33
C GLU A 168 0.28 32.40 -40.52
N PRO A 169 -0.44 31.75 -39.59
CA PRO A 169 -1.37 32.43 -38.70
C PRO A 169 -0.62 33.21 -37.62
N VAL A 170 -1.13 34.38 -37.22
CA VAL A 170 -0.59 35.09 -36.04
C VAL A 170 -1.00 34.33 -34.77
N PRO A 171 -0.06 34.02 -33.84
CA PRO A 171 -0.39 33.39 -32.56
C PRO A 171 -1.44 34.17 -31.77
N LEU A 172 -2.36 33.49 -31.06
CA LEU A 172 -3.49 34.11 -30.36
C LEU A 172 -3.10 35.23 -29.38
N LEU A 173 -1.92 35.14 -28.76
CA LEU A 173 -1.40 36.14 -27.83
C LEU A 173 -0.83 37.38 -28.53
N GLN A 174 -0.41 37.24 -29.79
CA GLN A 174 0.21 38.29 -30.60
C GLN A 174 -0.78 38.95 -31.58
N ARG A 175 -2.01 38.44 -31.67
CA ARG A 175 -3.06 39.03 -32.49
C ARG A 175 -3.43 40.42 -31.96
N PRO A 176 -3.65 41.41 -32.84
CA PRO A 176 -4.14 42.71 -32.39
C PRO A 176 -5.57 42.58 -31.84
N TYR A 177 -5.96 43.51 -30.97
CA TYR A 177 -7.37 43.75 -30.71
C TYR A 177 -8.00 44.48 -31.88
N ARG A 178 -9.28 44.23 -32.11
CA ARG A 178 -9.98 44.93 -33.17
C ARG A 178 -10.29 46.35 -32.71
N ASP A 179 -9.71 47.33 -33.39
CA ASP A 179 -10.04 48.73 -33.15
C ASP A 179 -11.52 48.97 -33.52
N ARG A 180 -12.28 49.50 -32.56
CA ARG A 180 -13.71 49.76 -32.72
C ARG A 180 -13.94 51.25 -32.50
N GLN A 181 -14.51 51.90 -33.51
CA GLN A 181 -15.03 53.26 -33.41
C GLN A 181 -16.37 53.29 -32.64
N ILE A 182 -16.40 52.75 -31.42
CA ILE A 182 -17.59 52.76 -30.56
C ILE A 182 -17.13 53.23 -29.17
N CYS A 183 -17.66 54.37 -28.71
CA CYS A 183 -17.44 54.82 -27.34
C CYS A 183 -18.26 53.96 -26.37
N LEU A 184 -17.58 53.16 -25.54
CA LEU A 184 -18.21 52.37 -24.49
C LEU A 184 -18.55 53.28 -23.29
N SER A 185 -19.62 52.97 -22.55
CA SER A 185 -19.88 53.63 -21.26
C SER A 185 -18.84 53.21 -20.23
N TRP A 186 -18.59 54.07 -19.24
CA TRP A 186 -17.52 53.88 -18.24
C TRP A 186 -17.60 52.53 -17.51
N ASP A 187 -18.80 52.09 -17.09
CA ASP A 187 -19.00 50.79 -16.44
C ASP A 187 -18.63 49.60 -17.34
N PHE A 188 -18.90 49.75 -18.64
CA PHE A 188 -18.61 48.74 -19.64
C PHE A 188 -17.10 48.65 -19.91
N GLU A 189 -16.41 49.79 -19.92
CA GLU A 189 -14.96 49.87 -20.09
C GLU A 189 -14.22 49.26 -18.88
N VAL A 190 -14.67 49.51 -17.65
CA VAL A 190 -14.10 48.91 -16.43
C VAL A 190 -14.29 47.39 -16.42
N THR A 191 -15.47 46.91 -16.81
CA THR A 191 -15.76 45.47 -16.90
C THR A 191 -14.93 44.79 -18.00
N TRP A 192 -14.73 45.48 -19.12
CA TRP A 192 -13.89 45.02 -20.23
C TRP A 192 -12.41 44.94 -19.80
N ARG A 193 -11.82 45.99 -19.20
CA ARG A 193 -10.42 45.97 -18.70
C ARG A 193 -10.18 44.88 -17.64
N LYS A 194 -11.18 44.59 -16.79
CA LYS A 194 -11.09 43.48 -15.81
C LYS A 194 -11.08 42.09 -16.45
N ARG A 195 -11.68 41.93 -17.64
CA ARG A 195 -11.73 40.66 -18.38
C ARG A 195 -10.68 40.54 -19.49
N GLU A 196 -10.13 41.66 -19.97
CA GLU A 196 -9.19 41.73 -21.10
C GLU A 196 -7.94 40.86 -20.90
N ASN A 197 -7.50 40.71 -19.64
CA ASN A 197 -6.37 39.86 -19.25
C ASN A 197 -6.76 38.63 -18.42
N SER A 198 -8.06 38.37 -18.24
CA SER A 198 -8.52 37.14 -17.57
C SER A 198 -8.60 36.00 -18.60
N LEU A 199 -7.45 35.44 -18.98
CA LEU A 199 -7.48 34.11 -19.56
C LEU A 199 -7.88 33.16 -18.42
N PHE A 200 -8.89 32.31 -18.65
CA PHE A 200 -9.05 31.13 -17.83
C PHE A 200 -7.74 30.37 -17.91
N ILE A 201 -6.93 30.41 -16.85
CA ILE A 201 -5.81 29.50 -16.71
C ILE A 201 -6.47 28.13 -16.62
N CYS A 202 -6.50 27.42 -17.75
CA CYS A 202 -6.98 26.05 -17.77
C CYS A 202 -6.18 25.31 -16.69
N PRO A 203 -6.82 24.52 -15.81
CA PRO A 203 -6.07 23.59 -14.99
C PRO A 203 -5.16 22.82 -15.94
N PHE A 204 -3.86 22.84 -15.68
CA PHE A 204 -2.88 22.15 -16.50
C PHE A 204 -3.23 20.66 -16.45
N GLU A 205 -3.84 20.16 -17.52
CA GLU A 205 -4.28 18.79 -17.67
C GLU A 205 -3.55 18.23 -18.89
N THR A 206 -2.74 17.21 -18.65
CA THR A 206 -1.93 16.56 -19.68
C THR A 206 -2.64 15.34 -20.22
N ASP A 207 -2.44 15.04 -21.49
CA ASP A 207 -2.88 13.79 -22.10
C ASP A 207 -1.95 12.61 -21.78
N LEU A 208 -0.77 12.88 -21.21
CA LEU A 208 0.17 11.87 -20.71
C LEU A 208 -0.27 11.38 -19.34
N VAL A 209 -0.38 10.07 -19.20
CA VAL A 209 -0.63 9.37 -17.94
C VAL A 209 0.51 8.39 -17.66
N THR A 210 1.07 8.45 -16.46
CA THR A 210 1.98 7.42 -15.94
C THR A 210 1.14 6.33 -15.30
N MET A 211 1.01 5.19 -15.98
CA MET A 211 0.24 4.05 -15.46
C MET A 211 1.05 3.22 -14.46
N LEU A 212 2.37 3.17 -14.65
CA LEU A 212 3.30 2.50 -13.74
C LEU A 212 4.58 3.32 -13.67
N GLY A 213 4.95 3.76 -12.46
CA GLY A 213 6.17 4.54 -12.22
C GLY A 213 7.28 3.78 -11.49
N PHE A 214 7.00 2.56 -11.04
CA PHE A 214 7.89 1.73 -10.22
C PHE A 214 7.88 0.29 -10.77
N PRO A 215 9.00 -0.47 -10.68
CA PRO A 215 9.05 -1.82 -11.23
C PRO A 215 8.02 -2.76 -10.58
N LEU A 216 7.19 -3.39 -11.42
CA LEU A 216 6.25 -4.41 -10.97
C LEU A 216 6.82 -5.80 -11.26
N ALA A 217 7.10 -6.55 -10.21
CA ALA A 217 7.39 -7.98 -10.28
C ALA A 217 6.14 -8.80 -10.65
N SER A 218 6.23 -9.62 -11.70
CA SER A 218 5.15 -10.45 -12.25
C SER A 218 5.56 -11.92 -12.26
N SER A 219 4.79 -12.77 -11.59
CA SER A 219 5.07 -14.19 -11.33
C SER A 219 4.26 -15.16 -12.20
N SER A 220 3.90 -14.75 -13.43
CA SER A 220 2.97 -15.48 -14.30
C SER A 220 1.64 -15.85 -13.63
N GLU A 221 1.03 -14.88 -12.97
CA GLU A 221 -0.20 -15.08 -12.20
C GLU A 221 -1.42 -14.38 -12.84
N HIS A 222 -2.61 -14.80 -12.41
CA HIS A 222 -3.90 -14.25 -12.85
C HIS A 222 -4.26 -12.97 -12.08
N ASN A 223 -3.34 -12.01 -12.04
CA ASN A 223 -3.46 -10.71 -11.38
C ASN A 223 -2.69 -9.63 -12.16
N GLY A 224 -3.10 -8.38 -11.98
CA GLY A 224 -2.53 -7.24 -12.67
C GLY A 224 -2.96 -5.93 -12.03
N ILE A 225 -2.38 -4.83 -12.50
CA ILE A 225 -2.71 -3.47 -12.02
C ILE A 225 -3.91 -2.95 -12.81
N VAL A 226 -4.97 -2.58 -12.10
CA VAL A 226 -6.19 -2.01 -12.70
C VAL A 226 -6.10 -0.48 -12.74
N ALA A 227 -6.16 0.08 -13.94
CA ALA A 227 -6.19 1.51 -14.22
C ALA A 227 -7.54 1.90 -14.85
N THR A 228 -8.11 3.01 -14.38
CA THR A 228 -9.32 3.63 -14.93
C THR A 228 -9.02 5.07 -15.32
N PHE A 229 -9.55 5.53 -16.44
CA PHE A 229 -9.32 6.90 -16.91
C PHE A 229 -10.61 7.71 -16.86
N ASP A 230 -10.56 8.84 -16.16
CA ASP A 230 -11.65 9.79 -16.16
C ASP A 230 -11.69 10.59 -17.47
N ARG A 231 -12.87 11.15 -17.75
CA ARG A 231 -13.04 12.17 -18.80
C ARG A 231 -12.15 13.38 -18.51
N PHE A 232 -11.68 14.04 -19.56
CA PHE A 232 -10.88 15.26 -19.37
C PHE A 232 -11.73 16.34 -18.71
N ARG A 233 -11.17 17.01 -17.70
CA ARG A 233 -11.80 18.20 -17.08
C ARG A 233 -11.82 19.36 -18.07
N ASN A 234 -10.80 19.44 -18.90
CA ASN A 234 -10.71 20.37 -20.01
C ASN A 234 -11.69 19.95 -21.12
N ARG A 235 -12.68 20.81 -21.36
CA ARG A 235 -13.72 20.60 -22.36
C ARG A 235 -13.16 20.41 -23.78
N GLU A 236 -12.08 21.09 -24.14
CA GLU A 236 -11.48 20.98 -25.48
C GLU A 236 -10.79 19.64 -25.68
N LEU A 237 -10.06 19.16 -24.66
CA LEU A 237 -9.45 17.83 -24.68
C LEU A 237 -10.52 16.73 -24.72
N GLU A 238 -11.59 16.86 -23.94
CA GLU A 238 -12.70 15.91 -23.95
C GLU A 238 -13.44 15.87 -25.29
N LEU A 239 -13.68 17.04 -25.91
CA LEU A 239 -14.28 17.10 -27.25
C LEU A 239 -13.38 16.42 -28.30
N ARG A 240 -12.06 16.64 -28.23
CA ARG A 240 -11.10 15.96 -29.12
C ARG A 240 -11.09 14.45 -28.92
N ARG A 241 -11.16 13.99 -27.67
CA ARG A 241 -11.27 12.57 -27.32
C ARG A 241 -12.53 11.97 -27.96
N GLN A 242 -13.70 12.56 -27.70
CA GLN A 242 -15.00 12.10 -28.21
C GLN A 242 -15.06 12.05 -29.73
N GLN A 243 -14.51 13.05 -30.42
CA GLN A 243 -14.47 13.08 -31.88
C GLN A 243 -13.63 11.96 -32.50
N ARG A 244 -12.65 11.42 -31.76
CA ARG A 244 -11.69 10.42 -32.26
C ARG A 244 -12.06 8.98 -31.96
N ILE A 245 -13.00 8.73 -31.05
CA ILE A 245 -13.41 7.38 -30.61
C ILE A 245 -13.71 6.45 -31.79
N SER A 246 -14.43 6.95 -32.80
CA SER A 246 -14.88 6.15 -33.96
C SER A 246 -14.41 6.68 -35.32
N GLY A 247 -13.66 7.80 -35.36
CA GLY A 247 -13.39 8.54 -36.60
C GLY A 247 -11.93 8.78 -36.94
N ASN A 248 -10.98 8.33 -36.08
CA ASN A 248 -9.52 8.26 -36.25
C ASN A 248 -8.85 8.29 -34.85
N PRO A 249 -8.88 7.18 -34.08
CA PRO A 249 -8.24 7.14 -32.77
C PRO A 249 -6.74 7.36 -32.88
N ARG A 250 -6.19 8.13 -31.93
CA ARG A 250 -4.76 8.44 -31.86
C ARG A 250 -4.26 8.33 -30.44
N PHE A 251 -3.46 7.31 -30.19
CA PHE A 251 -2.85 7.10 -28.90
C PHE A 251 -1.53 6.34 -29.04
N THR A 252 -0.70 6.44 -28.00
CA THR A 252 0.55 5.71 -27.89
C THR A 252 0.67 5.11 -26.50
N PHE A 253 0.96 3.81 -26.42
CA PHE A 253 1.39 3.14 -25.19
C PHE A 253 2.88 2.85 -25.30
N SER A 254 3.64 3.17 -24.25
CA SER A 254 5.06 2.87 -24.14
C SER A 254 5.33 2.19 -22.81
N ALA A 255 6.01 1.05 -22.84
CA ALA A 255 6.26 0.26 -21.63
C ALA A 255 7.60 -0.46 -21.69
N TRP A 256 8.30 -0.46 -20.56
CA TRP A 256 9.50 -1.25 -20.34
C TRP A 256 9.15 -2.62 -19.79
N MET A 257 9.84 -3.65 -20.26
CA MET A 257 9.66 -5.03 -19.80
C MET A 257 11.01 -5.74 -19.70
N TYR A 258 11.07 -6.70 -18.78
CA TYR A 258 12.16 -7.66 -18.63
C TYR A 258 11.54 -9.06 -18.53
N LEU A 259 11.70 -9.88 -19.56
CA LEU A 259 11.12 -11.22 -19.62
C LEU A 259 12.13 -12.26 -19.12
N LEU A 260 11.70 -13.15 -18.24
CA LEU A 260 12.49 -14.29 -17.79
C LEU A 260 12.25 -15.51 -18.67
N ASN A 261 10.98 -15.78 -18.95
CA ASN A 261 10.54 -16.84 -19.83
C ASN A 261 9.45 -16.31 -20.77
N PHE A 262 9.21 -17.01 -21.88
CA PHE A 262 7.98 -16.80 -22.66
C PHE A 262 6.76 -17.31 -21.90
N CYS A 263 5.58 -17.11 -22.46
CA CYS A 263 4.36 -17.50 -21.78
C CYS A 263 4.32 -19.02 -21.53
N SER A 264 3.96 -19.42 -20.31
CA SER A 264 3.84 -20.82 -19.91
C SER A 264 2.54 -21.48 -20.40
N GLY A 265 1.54 -20.67 -20.78
CA GLY A 265 0.34 -21.11 -21.48
C GLY A 265 0.23 -20.44 -22.85
N LYS A 266 -0.93 -20.63 -23.51
CA LYS A 266 -1.13 -20.13 -24.89
C LYS A 266 -0.81 -18.65 -25.05
N GLU A 267 -1.30 -17.83 -24.12
CA GLU A 267 -1.17 -16.38 -24.14
C GLU A 267 -1.10 -15.80 -22.73
N CYS A 268 -0.22 -14.82 -22.55
CA CYS A 268 -0.04 -14.08 -21.32
C CYS A 268 -0.40 -12.61 -21.53
N GLY A 269 -1.15 -12.02 -20.60
CA GLY A 269 -1.54 -10.63 -20.57
C GLY A 269 -0.36 -9.68 -20.40
N ILE A 270 -0.19 -8.76 -21.35
CA ILE A 270 0.68 -7.58 -21.20
C ILE A 270 -0.18 -6.37 -20.81
N LEU A 271 -1.17 -6.04 -21.65
CA LEU A 271 -2.14 -4.97 -21.43
C LEU A 271 -3.47 -5.39 -22.03
N HIS A 272 -4.57 -5.25 -21.29
CA HIS A 272 -5.89 -5.53 -21.84
C HIS A 272 -6.92 -4.53 -21.34
N HIS A 273 -7.78 -4.09 -22.25
CA HIS A 273 -8.90 -3.21 -21.96
C HIS A 273 -10.20 -4.01 -21.80
N ILE A 274 -10.96 -3.73 -20.75
CA ILE A 274 -12.25 -4.36 -20.46
C ILE A 274 -13.29 -3.25 -20.38
N ASP A 275 -14.30 -3.29 -21.25
CA ASP A 275 -15.36 -2.29 -21.33
C ASP A 275 -16.35 -2.36 -20.14
N SER A 276 -17.28 -1.40 -20.05
CA SER A 276 -18.34 -1.41 -19.04
C SER A 276 -19.29 -2.62 -19.13
N GLN A 277 -19.34 -3.30 -20.27
CA GLN A 277 -20.08 -4.56 -20.48
C GLN A 277 -19.26 -5.80 -20.13
N LYS A 278 -18.02 -5.63 -19.62
CA LYS A 278 -17.09 -6.70 -19.22
C LYS A 278 -16.60 -7.55 -20.38
N LYS A 279 -16.59 -7.00 -21.59
CA LYS A 279 -16.00 -7.61 -22.77
C LYS A 279 -14.61 -7.03 -23.00
N TYR A 280 -13.75 -7.84 -23.61
CA TYR A 280 -12.44 -7.37 -24.04
C TYR A 280 -12.61 -6.37 -25.19
N ALA A 281 -11.97 -5.21 -25.05
CA ALA A 281 -12.02 -4.09 -25.96
C ALA A 281 -10.61 -3.69 -26.43
N THR A 282 -10.53 -2.73 -27.35
CA THR A 282 -9.28 -2.19 -27.88
C THR A 282 -8.50 -1.42 -26.79
N PRO A 283 -7.17 -1.58 -26.62
CA PRO A 283 -6.31 -2.62 -27.18
C PRO A 283 -6.21 -3.86 -26.28
N LEU A 284 -5.94 -5.01 -26.89
CA LEU A 284 -5.49 -6.22 -26.20
C LEU A 284 -4.11 -6.61 -26.70
N LEU A 285 -3.17 -6.77 -25.77
CA LEU A 285 -1.77 -7.11 -26.00
C LEU A 285 -1.41 -8.36 -25.22
N PHE A 286 -1.01 -9.40 -25.95
CA PHE A 286 -0.62 -10.69 -25.40
C PHE A 286 0.78 -11.11 -25.83
N LEU A 287 1.42 -11.90 -24.99
CA LEU A 287 2.66 -12.63 -25.30
C LEU A 287 2.32 -14.10 -25.50
N ASN A 288 2.71 -14.68 -26.63
CA ASN A 288 2.52 -16.11 -26.89
C ASN A 288 3.70 -16.97 -26.37
N GLU A 289 3.57 -18.28 -26.53
CA GLU A 289 4.60 -19.28 -26.15
C GLU A 289 5.91 -19.13 -26.95
N GLU A 290 5.84 -18.58 -28.17
CA GLU A 290 6.99 -18.36 -29.05
C GLU A 290 7.72 -17.03 -28.79
N GLY A 291 7.18 -16.17 -27.91
CA GLY A 291 7.74 -14.85 -27.61
C GLY A 291 7.35 -13.74 -28.59
N GLN A 292 6.32 -13.94 -29.42
CA GLN A 292 5.73 -12.91 -30.29
C GLN A 292 4.59 -12.18 -29.59
N MET A 293 4.41 -10.90 -29.95
CA MET A 293 3.28 -10.10 -29.51
C MET A 293 2.04 -10.35 -30.37
N HIS A 294 0.95 -10.72 -29.72
CA HIS A 294 -0.37 -10.80 -30.33
C HIS A 294 -1.17 -9.55 -29.95
N VAL A 295 -1.55 -8.77 -30.96
CA VAL A 295 -2.25 -7.50 -30.83
C VAL A 295 -3.65 -7.64 -31.41
N GLN A 296 -4.67 -7.43 -30.58
CA GLN A 296 -6.07 -7.48 -31.00
C GLN A 296 -6.75 -6.14 -30.76
N MET A 297 -7.47 -5.68 -31.78
CA MET A 297 -8.15 -4.39 -31.84
C MET A 297 -9.57 -4.57 -32.40
N GLN A 298 -10.51 -3.76 -31.93
CA GLN A 298 -11.86 -3.67 -32.50
C GLN A 298 -11.90 -2.51 -33.51
N VAL A 299 -12.47 -2.76 -34.68
CA VAL A 299 -12.72 -1.72 -35.70
C VAL A 299 -14.08 -1.06 -35.50
N SER A 300 -14.30 0.08 -36.14
CA SER A 300 -15.52 0.90 -36.03
C SER A 300 -16.82 0.17 -36.40
N THR A 301 -16.76 -0.87 -37.23
CA THR A 301 -17.91 -1.75 -37.55
C THR A 301 -18.26 -2.73 -36.43
N GLY A 302 -17.43 -2.84 -35.40
CA GLY A 302 -17.57 -3.78 -34.30
C GLY A 302 -16.85 -5.12 -34.53
N ALA A 303 -16.29 -5.36 -35.72
CA ALA A 303 -15.45 -6.52 -35.99
C ALA A 303 -14.13 -6.44 -35.22
N VAL A 304 -13.52 -7.60 -34.98
CA VAL A 304 -12.27 -7.74 -34.23
C VAL A 304 -11.18 -8.18 -35.18
N VAL A 305 -10.05 -7.46 -35.19
CA VAL A 305 -8.88 -7.80 -35.99
C VAL A 305 -7.72 -8.12 -35.05
N ALA A 306 -6.99 -9.19 -35.39
CA ALA A 306 -5.84 -9.68 -34.65
C ALA A 306 -4.61 -9.67 -35.57
N VAL A 307 -3.47 -9.29 -35.01
CA VAL A 307 -2.18 -9.21 -35.70
C VAL A 307 -1.10 -9.85 -34.81
N LEU A 308 -0.22 -10.62 -35.44
CA LEU A 308 0.93 -11.24 -34.78
C LEU A 308 2.22 -10.53 -35.22
N SER A 309 3.08 -10.19 -34.25
CA SER A 309 4.36 -9.57 -34.54
C SER A 309 5.35 -10.56 -35.15
N ASN A 310 6.15 -10.11 -36.11
CA ASN A 310 7.17 -10.97 -36.74
C ASN A 310 8.46 -11.11 -35.92
N LEU A 311 8.56 -10.43 -34.77
CA LEU A 311 9.75 -10.38 -33.93
C LEU A 311 9.52 -11.15 -32.65
N GLN A 312 10.51 -11.94 -32.26
CA GLN A 312 10.58 -12.57 -30.96
C GLN A 312 11.18 -11.58 -29.95
N LEU A 313 10.48 -11.35 -28.84
CA LEU A 313 10.93 -10.46 -27.78
C LEU A 313 12.16 -11.02 -27.05
N PRO A 314 13.10 -10.17 -26.59
CA PRO A 314 14.31 -10.64 -25.93
C PRO A 314 14.04 -11.11 -24.51
N LEU A 315 14.69 -12.21 -24.12
CA LEU A 315 14.76 -12.70 -22.74
C LEU A 315 15.97 -12.11 -22.01
N HIS A 316 15.85 -12.00 -20.68
CA HIS A 316 16.90 -11.55 -19.76
C HIS A 316 17.52 -10.19 -20.09
N ARG A 317 16.78 -9.32 -20.79
CA ARG A 317 17.21 -7.95 -21.15
C ARG A 317 16.04 -6.99 -21.05
N TRP A 318 16.33 -5.78 -20.58
CA TRP A 318 15.35 -4.70 -20.62
C TRP A 318 15.14 -4.24 -22.06
N PHE A 319 13.87 -4.15 -22.46
CA PHE A 319 13.45 -3.58 -23.72
C PHE A 319 12.24 -2.67 -23.52
N ARG A 320 12.11 -1.67 -24.38
CA ARG A 320 10.95 -0.79 -24.45
C ARG A 320 10.12 -1.19 -25.66
N PHE A 321 8.84 -1.44 -25.45
CA PHE A 321 7.90 -1.60 -26.55
C PHE A 321 6.97 -0.39 -26.62
N ASP A 322 6.74 0.10 -27.84
CA ASP A 322 5.87 1.23 -28.13
C ASP A 322 4.79 0.77 -29.13
N ILE A 323 3.52 1.03 -28.80
CA ILE A 323 2.37 0.78 -29.68
C ILE A 323 1.71 2.10 -29.96
N THR A 324 1.77 2.51 -31.22
CA THR A 324 1.15 3.74 -31.70
C THR A 324 0.03 3.41 -32.67
N VAL A 325 -1.17 3.92 -32.37
CA VAL A 325 -2.34 3.78 -33.23
C VAL A 325 -2.68 5.13 -33.86
N ARG A 326 -2.88 5.14 -35.17
CA ARG A 326 -3.26 6.31 -35.97
C ARG A 326 -4.37 5.92 -36.94
N GLY A 327 -5.61 5.98 -36.48
CA GLY A 327 -6.77 5.55 -37.26
C GLY A 327 -6.69 4.06 -37.54
N HIS A 328 -6.71 3.66 -38.80
CA HIS A 328 -6.51 2.29 -39.28
C HIS A 328 -5.05 1.79 -39.22
N LYS A 329 -4.07 2.63 -38.91
CA LYS A 329 -2.65 2.23 -38.85
C LYS A 329 -2.22 1.86 -37.44
N ILE A 330 -1.59 0.70 -37.27
CA ILE A 330 -0.95 0.24 -36.04
C ILE A 330 0.56 0.16 -36.28
N GLU A 331 1.33 0.84 -35.44
CA GLU A 331 2.80 0.82 -35.45
C GLU A 331 3.29 0.18 -34.15
N LEU A 332 4.06 -0.90 -34.28
CA LEU A 332 4.74 -1.56 -33.18
C LEU A 332 6.24 -1.28 -33.29
N ALA A 333 6.83 -0.74 -32.24
CA ALA A 333 8.27 -0.56 -32.14
C ALA A 333 8.81 -1.32 -30.93
N THR A 334 9.91 -2.05 -31.10
CA THR A 334 10.64 -2.67 -30.00
C THR A 334 12.07 -2.17 -30.02
N SER A 335 12.49 -1.54 -28.93
CA SER A 335 13.81 -0.94 -28.76
C SER A 335 14.55 -1.61 -27.60
N VAL A 336 15.81 -1.97 -27.84
CA VAL A 336 16.67 -2.66 -26.86
C VAL A 336 17.86 -1.76 -26.50
N GLY A 337 18.27 -1.82 -25.22
CA GLY A 337 19.40 -1.05 -24.69
C GLY A 337 19.01 0.32 -24.13
N ALA A 338 19.81 0.83 -23.19
CA ALA A 338 19.56 2.10 -22.49
C ALA A 338 19.52 3.30 -23.45
N GLU A 339 20.38 3.31 -24.46
CA GLU A 339 20.44 4.37 -25.49
C GLU A 339 19.41 4.19 -26.62
N LEU A 340 18.57 3.13 -26.58
CA LEU A 340 17.54 2.81 -27.59
C LEU A 340 18.05 2.69 -29.05
N LYS A 341 19.36 2.49 -29.25
CA LYS A 341 20.02 2.52 -30.57
C LYS A 341 19.59 1.39 -31.51
N SER A 342 19.16 0.24 -30.99
CA SER A 342 18.61 -0.85 -31.78
C SER A 342 17.10 -0.89 -31.65
N SER A 343 16.41 -0.36 -32.65
CA SER A 343 14.95 -0.34 -32.75
C SER A 343 14.47 -1.11 -33.98
N SER A 344 13.41 -1.87 -33.79
CA SER A 344 12.73 -2.63 -34.83
C SER A 344 11.30 -2.10 -34.96
N PHE A 345 10.84 -1.90 -36.19
CA PHE A 345 9.55 -1.28 -36.48
C PHE A 345 8.70 -2.18 -37.35
N GLN A 346 7.44 -2.33 -36.98
CA GLN A 346 6.43 -3.06 -37.73
C GLN A 346 5.20 -2.19 -37.89
N THR A 347 4.64 -2.18 -39.09
CA THR A 347 3.46 -1.37 -39.42
C THR A 347 2.40 -2.27 -40.01
N TYR A 348 1.19 -2.17 -39.48
CA TYR A 348 0.03 -2.90 -39.95
C TYR A 348 -1.06 -1.89 -40.32
N ASN A 349 -1.53 -1.98 -41.57
CA ASN A 349 -2.62 -1.14 -42.06
C ASN A 349 -3.89 -1.97 -42.07
N LEU A 350 -4.89 -1.53 -41.31
CA LEU A 350 -6.23 -2.12 -41.30
C LEU A 350 -7.07 -1.54 -42.45
N VAL A 351 -8.12 -2.29 -42.83
CA VAL A 351 -9.08 -1.86 -43.86
C VAL A 351 -9.99 -0.74 -43.32
N GLU A 352 -10.30 -0.79 -42.03
CA GLU A 352 -11.21 0.14 -41.35
C GLU A 352 -10.51 0.81 -40.16
N ASP A 353 -11.02 1.97 -39.75
CA ASP A 353 -10.49 2.67 -38.58
C ASP A 353 -10.86 1.93 -37.28
N ASN A 354 -9.91 1.92 -36.34
CA ASN A 354 -10.09 1.34 -35.01
C ASN A 354 -11.19 2.07 -34.21
N TYR A 355 -11.86 1.35 -33.32
CA TYR A 355 -12.75 1.89 -32.29
C TYR A 355 -12.03 1.87 -30.94
N PHE A 356 -12.00 3.01 -30.24
CA PHE A 356 -11.33 3.09 -28.94
C PHE A 356 -11.91 4.20 -28.05
N ASP A 357 -12.51 3.80 -26.92
CA ASP A 357 -12.93 4.68 -25.82
C ASP A 357 -12.19 4.28 -24.54
N ASP A 358 -11.19 5.07 -24.15
CA ASP A 358 -10.37 4.85 -22.96
C ASP A 358 -11.09 5.10 -21.63
N THR A 359 -12.28 5.72 -21.67
CA THR A 359 -13.10 6.00 -20.48
C THR A 359 -14.18 4.94 -20.22
N ASP A 360 -14.33 3.97 -21.12
CA ASP A 360 -15.31 2.91 -21.01
C ASP A 360 -14.73 1.70 -20.29
N GLY A 361 -15.03 1.54 -19.00
CA GLY A 361 -14.54 0.41 -18.21
C GLY A 361 -13.16 0.66 -17.60
N TYR A 362 -12.23 -0.30 -17.77
CA TYR A 362 -10.91 -0.25 -17.14
C TYR A 362 -9.84 -1.02 -17.93
N MET A 363 -8.59 -0.61 -17.79
CA MET A 363 -7.43 -1.29 -18.34
C MET A 363 -6.67 -2.05 -17.26
N VAL A 364 -5.99 -3.13 -17.65
CA VAL A 364 -5.20 -3.95 -16.76
C VAL A 364 -3.81 -4.18 -17.36
N ILE A 365 -2.77 -3.90 -16.58
CA ILE A 365 -1.38 -4.27 -16.90
C ILE A 365 -1.10 -5.63 -16.26
N GLY A 366 -0.63 -6.59 -17.04
CA GLY A 366 -0.36 -7.97 -16.60
C GLY A 366 -1.55 -8.93 -16.76
N GLY A 367 -1.69 -9.86 -15.82
CA GLY A 367 -2.67 -10.93 -15.85
C GLY A 367 -4.10 -10.48 -15.51
N SER A 368 -5.07 -11.33 -15.85
CA SER A 368 -6.51 -11.09 -15.64
C SER A 368 -7.15 -12.24 -14.87
N LYS A 369 -8.48 -12.19 -14.66
CA LYS A 369 -9.22 -13.35 -14.12
C LYS A 369 -9.04 -14.61 -14.97
N TYR A 370 -8.86 -14.46 -16.29
CA TYR A 370 -8.87 -15.57 -17.25
C TYR A 370 -7.50 -15.80 -17.93
N MET A 371 -6.56 -14.88 -17.77
CA MET A 371 -5.27 -14.91 -18.45
C MET A 371 -4.14 -14.77 -17.45
N LEU A 372 -3.05 -15.51 -17.66
CA LEU A 372 -1.81 -15.38 -16.90
C LEU A 372 -1.13 -14.06 -17.25
N GLY A 373 -0.43 -13.45 -16.30
CA GLY A 373 0.53 -12.38 -16.59
C GLY A 373 1.82 -12.94 -17.19
N ILE A 374 2.70 -12.04 -17.60
CA ILE A 374 4.07 -12.41 -18.01
C ILE A 374 4.88 -12.97 -16.83
N ASP A 375 5.95 -13.69 -17.13
CA ASP A 375 6.98 -14.06 -16.17
C ASP A 375 8.17 -13.09 -16.28
N GLY A 376 8.32 -12.22 -15.28
CA GLY A 376 9.37 -11.20 -15.26
C GLY A 376 8.96 -9.88 -14.61
N PHE A 377 9.39 -8.75 -15.17
CA PHE A 377 9.17 -7.42 -14.59
C PHE A 377 8.59 -6.45 -15.62
N PHE A 378 7.65 -5.62 -15.18
CA PHE A 378 7.29 -4.40 -15.89
C PHE A 378 8.08 -3.22 -15.30
N GLY A 379 8.64 -2.39 -16.16
CA GLY A 379 9.23 -1.10 -15.79
C GLY A 379 8.23 0.05 -16.00
N PRO A 380 8.71 1.27 -16.26
CA PRO A 380 7.83 2.42 -16.43
C PRO A 380 6.87 2.28 -17.62
N VAL A 381 5.57 2.52 -17.37
CA VAL A 381 4.50 2.47 -18.36
C VAL A 381 3.86 3.84 -18.50
N LYS A 382 3.92 4.39 -19.72
CA LYS A 382 3.33 5.67 -20.09
C LYS A 382 2.28 5.51 -21.17
N TYR A 383 1.19 6.25 -21.00
CA TYR A 383 0.06 6.26 -21.92
C TYR A 383 -0.22 7.69 -22.40
N TYR A 384 -0.14 7.91 -23.70
CA TYR A 384 -0.44 9.17 -24.36
C TYR A 384 -1.84 9.08 -24.99
N ARG A 385 -2.83 9.66 -24.30
CA ARG A 385 -4.26 9.48 -24.61
C ARG A 385 -4.70 10.01 -25.98
N LEU A 386 -4.09 11.11 -26.44
CA LEU A 386 -4.53 11.85 -27.64
C LEU A 386 -3.44 12.03 -28.70
N ARG A 387 -2.26 11.44 -28.52
CA ARG A 387 -1.10 11.62 -29.41
C ARG A 387 -0.63 10.27 -29.93
N ALA A 388 -0.37 10.24 -31.24
CA ALA A 388 0.27 9.13 -31.94
C ALA A 388 1.71 9.52 -32.24
N LEU A 389 2.63 9.13 -31.37
CA LEU A 389 4.04 9.53 -31.37
C LEU A 389 4.94 8.49 -32.06
N THR A 390 6.05 8.95 -32.62
CA THR A 390 7.15 8.08 -33.05
C THR A 390 8.04 7.75 -31.85
N THR A 391 8.81 6.67 -31.95
CA THR A 391 9.70 6.18 -30.87
C THR A 391 10.68 7.24 -30.36
N ASP A 392 11.16 8.14 -31.22
CA ASP A 392 12.09 9.22 -30.86
C ASP A 392 11.42 10.37 -30.09
N ASP A 393 10.12 10.59 -30.31
CA ASP A 393 9.32 11.61 -29.62
C ASP A 393 8.87 11.15 -28.21
N ILE A 394 9.01 9.85 -27.91
CA ILE A 394 8.55 9.25 -26.65
C ILE A 394 9.61 9.41 -25.57
N SER A 395 9.33 10.28 -24.60
CA SER A 395 10.11 10.39 -23.37
C SER A 395 9.63 9.38 -22.33
N ASN A 396 10.25 8.20 -22.32
CA ASN A 396 10.06 7.16 -21.29
C ASN A 396 11.41 6.50 -20.95
N PRO A 397 12.32 7.21 -20.26
CA PRO A 397 13.65 6.67 -19.94
C PRO A 397 13.57 5.60 -18.85
N ILE A 398 14.44 4.59 -18.94
CA ILE A 398 14.80 3.74 -17.80
C ILE A 398 15.89 4.49 -17.03
N LEU A 399 15.68 4.77 -15.74
CA LEU A 399 16.63 5.57 -14.97
C LEU A 399 17.87 4.72 -14.68
N GLU A 400 19.03 5.17 -15.17
CA GLU A 400 20.29 4.39 -15.19
C GLU A 400 20.93 4.22 -13.80
N GLU A 401 20.62 5.09 -12.84
CA GLU A 401 21.12 5.03 -11.46
C GLU A 401 20.21 4.22 -10.50
N GLU A 402 19.17 3.56 -11.03
CA GLU A 402 18.14 2.88 -10.23
C GLU A 402 18.25 1.34 -10.22
N ILE A 403 17.25 0.66 -9.67
CA ILE A 403 17.14 -0.80 -9.46
C ILE A 403 17.22 -1.67 -10.73
N TYR A 404 17.00 -1.10 -11.93
CA TYR A 404 16.84 -1.85 -13.17
C TYR A 404 18.10 -2.62 -13.64
N PRO A 405 19.32 -2.04 -13.64
CA PRO A 405 20.54 -2.76 -13.98
C PRO A 405 20.85 -3.88 -12.97
N LEU A 406 20.55 -3.68 -11.69
CA LEU A 406 20.74 -4.68 -10.64
C LEU A 406 19.87 -5.92 -10.84
N ILE A 407 18.63 -5.75 -11.34
CA ILE A 407 17.78 -6.88 -11.72
C ILE A 407 18.44 -7.69 -12.84
N ALA A 408 19.00 -7.02 -13.86
CA ALA A 408 19.66 -7.72 -14.96
C ALA A 408 20.94 -8.45 -14.50
N GLU A 409 21.76 -7.81 -13.68
CA GLU A 409 22.96 -8.41 -13.09
C GLU A 409 22.61 -9.62 -12.21
N TYR A 410 21.55 -9.53 -11.41
CA TYR A 410 21.07 -10.63 -10.59
C TYR A 410 20.74 -11.87 -11.43
N TYR A 411 19.89 -11.74 -12.46
CA TYR A 411 19.52 -12.91 -13.27
C TYR A 411 20.67 -13.43 -14.14
N GLN A 412 21.62 -12.56 -14.53
CA GLN A 412 22.86 -13.01 -15.16
C GLN A 412 23.69 -13.90 -14.21
N ARG A 413 23.87 -13.46 -12.95
CA ARG A 413 24.52 -14.27 -11.91
C ARG A 413 23.79 -15.60 -11.69
N CYS A 414 22.46 -15.56 -11.68
CA CYS A 414 21.66 -16.76 -11.44
C CYS A 414 21.75 -17.79 -12.56
N SER A 415 21.86 -17.36 -13.82
CA SER A 415 22.17 -18.26 -14.95
C SER A 415 23.46 -19.03 -14.67
N THR A 416 24.54 -18.34 -14.29
CA THR A 416 25.82 -18.98 -13.95
C THR A 416 25.70 -19.94 -12.77
N ALA A 417 24.98 -19.56 -11.70
CA ALA A 417 24.76 -20.44 -10.55
C ALA A 417 24.01 -21.74 -10.93
N GLN A 418 23.01 -21.63 -11.81
CA GLN A 418 22.28 -22.79 -12.32
C GLN A 418 23.17 -23.68 -13.19
N ASP A 419 24.00 -23.09 -14.06
CA ASP A 419 24.97 -23.81 -14.89
C ASP A 419 26.00 -24.58 -14.04
N ILE A 420 26.45 -24.02 -12.90
CA ILE A 420 27.34 -24.70 -11.95
C ILE A 420 26.67 -25.94 -11.38
N VAL A 421 25.41 -25.83 -10.93
CA VAL A 421 24.69 -26.94 -10.31
C VAL A 421 24.39 -28.04 -11.32
N THR A 422 23.93 -27.67 -12.51
CA THR A 422 23.64 -28.65 -13.58
C THR A 422 24.90 -29.38 -14.02
N PHE A 423 26.02 -28.66 -14.18
CA PHE A 423 27.32 -29.24 -14.49
C PHE A 423 27.82 -30.18 -13.38
N HIS A 424 27.75 -29.77 -12.11
CA HIS A 424 28.19 -30.62 -11.00
C HIS A 424 27.33 -31.88 -10.88
N ALA A 425 26.01 -31.76 -11.05
CA ALA A 425 25.09 -32.89 -11.05
C ALA A 425 25.36 -33.86 -12.21
N SER A 426 25.68 -33.36 -13.41
CA SER A 426 26.01 -34.23 -14.55
C SER A 426 27.31 -35.01 -14.33
N VAL A 427 28.35 -34.33 -13.81
CA VAL A 427 29.64 -34.99 -13.50
C VAL A 427 29.48 -36.07 -12.43
N MET A 428 28.68 -35.84 -11.39
CA MET A 428 28.47 -36.84 -10.32
C MET A 428 27.65 -38.05 -10.78
N ARG A 429 26.74 -37.89 -11.74
CA ARG A 429 26.05 -39.04 -12.35
C ARG A 429 27.01 -39.87 -13.19
N GLU A 430 27.85 -39.24 -14.00
CA GLU A 430 28.83 -39.94 -14.83
C GLU A 430 29.82 -40.76 -13.98
N THR A 431 30.28 -40.24 -12.84
CA THR A 431 31.17 -40.98 -11.93
C THR A 431 30.46 -42.15 -11.24
N GLN A 432 29.16 -42.04 -10.97
CA GLN A 432 28.36 -43.11 -10.38
C GLN A 432 28.06 -44.25 -11.36
N ASP A 433 27.73 -43.93 -12.62
CA ASP A 433 27.55 -44.94 -13.68
C ASP A 433 28.81 -45.81 -13.82
N ILE A 434 29.99 -45.20 -13.68
CA ILE A 434 31.29 -45.88 -13.71
C ILE A 434 31.50 -46.78 -12.47
N GLN A 435 31.02 -46.38 -11.28
CA GLN A 435 31.11 -47.19 -10.05
C GLN A 435 30.10 -48.35 -10.05
N ALA A 436 28.91 -48.17 -10.63
CA ALA A 436 27.86 -49.18 -10.72
C ALA A 436 28.21 -50.36 -11.64
N GLU A 437 29.10 -50.15 -12.62
CA GLU A 437 29.62 -51.22 -13.50
C GLU A 437 30.59 -52.19 -12.77
N GLY A 438 30.83 -52.03 -11.46
CA GLY A 438 31.53 -53.03 -10.64
C GLY A 438 33.02 -53.17 -10.96
N ILE A 439 33.60 -52.19 -11.64
CA ILE A 439 35.02 -52.20 -11.98
C ILE A 439 35.79 -51.52 -10.85
N SER A 440 36.34 -52.32 -9.92
CA SER A 440 37.46 -51.88 -9.09
C SER A 440 38.66 -51.62 -10.00
N ARG A 441 38.73 -50.41 -10.57
CA ARG A 441 39.90 -49.95 -11.30
C ARG A 441 40.50 -48.75 -10.60
N ASN A 442 41.81 -48.74 -10.60
CA ASN A 442 42.62 -47.64 -10.13
C ASN A 442 42.31 -46.42 -11.02
N ASP A 443 41.45 -45.50 -10.54
CA ASP A 443 40.84 -44.42 -11.33
C ASP A 443 41.86 -43.60 -12.14
N TYR A 444 43.08 -43.46 -11.63
CA TYR A 444 44.18 -42.76 -12.27
C TYR A 444 44.66 -43.43 -13.58
N VAL A 445 44.61 -44.76 -13.63
CA VAL A 445 45.15 -45.56 -14.74
C VAL A 445 44.15 -45.62 -15.90
N ASP A 446 42.85 -45.74 -15.61
CA ASP A 446 41.82 -45.74 -16.67
C ASP A 446 41.60 -44.34 -17.27
N LEU A 447 41.73 -43.27 -16.50
CA LEU A 447 41.80 -41.89 -17.02
C LEU A 447 43.02 -41.70 -17.94
N TYR A 448 44.18 -42.27 -17.58
CA TYR A 448 45.38 -42.21 -18.41
C TYR A 448 45.24 -42.98 -19.73
N PHE A 449 44.53 -44.11 -19.74
CA PHE A 449 44.39 -44.97 -20.92
C PHE A 449 43.15 -44.67 -21.80
N LYS A 450 42.03 -44.17 -21.25
CA LYS A 450 40.87 -43.70 -22.06
C LYS A 450 41.11 -42.32 -22.70
N ASN A 451 41.99 -41.48 -22.14
CA ASN A 451 42.21 -40.10 -22.58
C ASN A 451 43.19 -39.92 -23.75
N ARG A 452 43.38 -40.92 -24.62
CA ARG A 452 43.99 -40.63 -25.94
C ARG A 452 43.07 -39.83 -26.87
N LEU A 453 41.79 -39.60 -26.51
CA LEU A 453 40.82 -38.88 -27.37
C LEU A 453 40.09 -37.68 -26.72
N LYS A 454 40.29 -37.37 -25.43
CA LYS A 454 39.85 -36.10 -24.83
C LYS A 454 40.97 -35.51 -23.98
N THR A 455 41.76 -34.64 -24.60
CA THR A 455 42.91 -33.93 -24.00
C THR A 455 42.51 -32.74 -23.12
N THR A 456 41.22 -32.54 -22.86
CA THR A 456 40.70 -31.42 -22.09
C THR A 456 39.75 -31.93 -21.01
N CYS A 457 40.11 -31.72 -19.74
CA CYS A 457 39.13 -31.83 -18.65
C CYS A 457 37.97 -30.86 -18.96
N PRO A 458 36.70 -31.26 -18.75
CA PRO A 458 35.61 -30.31 -18.89
C PRO A 458 35.84 -29.16 -17.91
N VAL A 459 36.09 -27.97 -18.46
CA VAL A 459 36.36 -26.77 -17.69
C VAL A 459 35.06 -26.41 -16.96
N LEU A 460 35.16 -26.13 -15.65
CA LEU A 460 34.04 -25.61 -14.87
C LEU A 460 33.42 -24.43 -15.63
N PRO A 461 32.08 -24.29 -15.75
CA PRO A 461 31.44 -23.22 -16.51
C PRO A 461 31.52 -21.86 -15.79
N VAL A 462 32.68 -21.52 -15.24
CA VAL A 462 32.96 -20.30 -14.48
C VAL A 462 34.37 -19.84 -14.84
N ARG A 463 34.53 -18.54 -15.10
CA ARG A 463 35.86 -17.95 -15.32
C ARG A 463 36.68 -18.04 -14.02
N GLU A 464 38.00 -18.14 -14.11
CA GLU A 464 38.84 -18.22 -12.90
C GLU A 464 38.63 -17.01 -11.96
N GLU A 465 38.37 -15.84 -12.54
CA GLU A 465 38.08 -14.58 -11.83
C GLU A 465 36.76 -14.61 -11.04
N GLU A 466 35.76 -15.37 -11.49
CA GLU A 466 34.42 -15.45 -10.89
C GLU A 466 34.32 -16.58 -9.84
N ARG A 467 35.31 -17.48 -9.80
CA ARG A 467 35.36 -18.62 -8.87
C ARG A 467 35.24 -18.25 -7.37
N PRO A 468 35.85 -17.15 -6.88
CA PRO A 468 35.70 -16.73 -5.49
C PRO A 468 34.25 -16.44 -5.09
N GLN A 469 33.45 -15.89 -6.02
CA GLN A 469 32.06 -15.51 -5.79
C GLN A 469 31.17 -16.72 -5.46
N TYR A 470 31.44 -17.87 -6.08
CA TYR A 470 30.67 -19.12 -5.90
C TYR A 470 31.37 -20.14 -5.00
N SER A 471 32.39 -19.73 -4.25
CA SER A 471 33.19 -20.62 -3.40
C SER A 471 32.34 -21.37 -2.36
N HIS A 472 31.32 -20.71 -1.80
CA HIS A 472 30.38 -21.30 -0.86
C HIS A 472 29.49 -22.36 -1.51
N LEU A 473 28.87 -22.05 -2.66
CA LEU A 473 28.10 -23.02 -3.44
C LEU A 473 28.94 -24.25 -3.80
N LEU A 474 30.14 -24.05 -4.35
CA LEU A 474 31.05 -25.14 -4.71
C LEU A 474 31.44 -26.01 -3.51
N LYS A 475 31.64 -25.41 -2.33
CA LYS A 475 31.91 -26.16 -1.09
C LYS A 475 30.68 -26.95 -0.64
N PHE A 476 29.49 -26.37 -0.75
CA PHE A 476 28.23 -27.03 -0.40
C PHE A 476 27.92 -28.21 -1.31
N LEU A 477 28.08 -28.06 -2.63
CA LEU A 477 27.84 -29.14 -3.60
C LEU A 477 28.71 -30.38 -3.34
N LYS A 478 29.91 -30.23 -2.80
CA LYS A 478 30.75 -31.36 -2.38
C LYS A 478 30.19 -32.17 -1.21
N SER A 479 29.32 -31.56 -0.41
CA SER A 479 28.68 -32.21 0.75
C SER A 479 27.29 -32.78 0.45
N VAL A 480 26.73 -32.48 -0.72
CA VAL A 480 25.41 -32.97 -1.14
C VAL A 480 25.57 -34.37 -1.72
N ASP A 481 24.71 -35.29 -1.27
CA ASP A 481 24.58 -36.60 -1.88
C ASP A 481 23.65 -36.52 -3.11
N PHE A 482 24.20 -36.83 -4.29
CA PHE A 482 23.48 -36.78 -5.58
C PHE A 482 22.75 -38.08 -5.93
N THR A 483 22.68 -39.06 -5.01
CA THR A 483 22.05 -40.38 -5.23
C THR A 483 20.53 -40.35 -5.43
N SER A 484 19.84 -39.27 -5.07
CA SER A 484 18.39 -39.14 -5.22
C SER A 484 18.00 -38.35 -6.48
N SER A 485 16.86 -38.66 -7.11
CA SER A 485 16.33 -37.87 -8.24
C SER A 485 16.19 -36.39 -7.87
N ASP A 486 15.84 -36.13 -6.61
CA ASP A 486 15.55 -34.80 -6.06
C ASP A 486 16.82 -33.94 -5.90
N SER A 487 17.99 -34.56 -5.69
CA SER A 487 19.28 -33.86 -5.57
C SER A 487 19.85 -33.30 -6.87
N SER A 488 19.12 -33.41 -7.99
CA SER A 488 19.63 -33.01 -9.31
C SER A 488 19.01 -31.74 -9.91
N ASN A 489 17.97 -31.19 -9.27
CA ASN A 489 17.30 -29.98 -9.69
C ASN A 489 17.81 -28.77 -8.91
N ALA A 490 18.13 -27.67 -9.61
CA ALA A 490 18.61 -26.43 -8.99
C ALA A 490 17.70 -25.92 -7.84
N PRO A 491 16.36 -25.87 -7.96
CA PRO A 491 15.47 -25.45 -6.88
C PRO A 491 15.56 -26.27 -5.59
N ASP A 492 15.80 -27.58 -5.70
CA ASP A 492 15.93 -28.45 -4.54
C ASP A 492 17.28 -28.24 -3.84
N ILE A 493 18.37 -28.05 -4.60
CA ILE A 493 19.66 -27.60 -4.04
C ILE A 493 19.51 -26.25 -3.32
N GLY A 494 18.80 -25.29 -3.93
CA GLY A 494 18.51 -23.99 -3.31
C GLY A 494 17.71 -24.11 -2.00
N ARG A 495 16.78 -25.08 -1.92
CA ARG A 495 16.04 -25.41 -0.69
C ARG A 495 16.95 -25.96 0.39
N MET A 496 17.79 -26.95 0.06
CA MET A 496 18.73 -27.55 1.00
C MET A 496 19.77 -26.54 1.51
N LEU A 497 20.29 -25.69 0.61
CA LEU A 497 21.25 -24.64 0.97
C LEU A 497 20.64 -23.67 1.98
N TYR A 498 19.42 -23.19 1.73
CA TYR A 498 18.70 -22.34 2.69
C TYR A 498 18.43 -23.04 4.02
N GLN A 499 17.99 -24.30 4.01
CA GLN A 499 17.76 -25.07 5.24
C GLN A 499 19.05 -25.21 6.06
N SER A 500 20.18 -25.49 5.41
CA SER A 500 21.48 -25.59 6.07
C SER A 500 21.92 -24.27 6.74
N VAL A 501 21.49 -23.12 6.20
CA VAL A 501 21.71 -21.80 6.80
C VAL A 501 20.80 -21.62 8.02
N ILE A 502 19.49 -21.90 7.88
CA ILE A 502 18.51 -21.75 8.97
C ILE A 502 18.83 -22.65 10.17
N GLU A 503 19.29 -23.88 9.95
CA GLU A 503 19.67 -24.80 11.03
C GLU A 503 20.84 -24.28 11.88
N ARG A 504 21.83 -23.64 11.24
CA ARG A 504 22.99 -23.04 11.94
C ARG A 504 22.62 -21.77 12.73
N LEU A 505 21.47 -21.17 12.46
CA LEU A 505 21.02 -19.92 13.05
C LEU A 505 20.13 -20.09 14.29
N ARG A 506 19.77 -21.34 14.67
CA ARG A 506 18.96 -21.60 15.87
C ARG A 506 19.60 -21.05 17.15
N ASP A 507 20.93 -21.07 17.21
CA ASP A 507 21.66 -20.71 18.43
C ASP A 507 22.00 -19.20 18.51
N SER A 508 22.21 -18.53 17.37
CA SER A 508 22.64 -17.11 17.34
C SER A 508 22.47 -16.45 15.97
N LEU A 509 22.09 -15.17 15.97
CA LEU A 509 22.03 -14.33 14.76
C LEU A 509 23.37 -13.70 14.36
N ARG A 510 24.43 -13.81 15.18
CA ARG A 510 25.74 -13.14 14.98
C ARG A 510 26.59 -13.69 13.81
N HIS A 511 26.07 -14.67 13.08
CA HIS A 511 26.73 -15.29 11.94
C HIS A 511 25.89 -15.17 10.66
N LEU A 512 24.79 -14.41 10.71
CA LEU A 512 23.89 -14.28 9.59
C LEU A 512 24.56 -13.49 8.46
N GLY A 513 25.39 -12.49 8.77
CA GLY A 513 26.17 -11.76 7.77
C GLY A 513 27.10 -12.67 6.96
N ALA A 514 27.72 -13.67 7.60
CA ALA A 514 28.59 -14.64 6.93
C ALA A 514 27.83 -15.60 6.01
N ALA A 515 26.51 -15.73 6.18
CA ALA A 515 25.66 -16.58 5.36
C ALA A 515 25.13 -15.88 4.10
N VAL A 516 25.35 -14.57 3.92
CA VAL A 516 24.87 -13.79 2.77
C VAL A 516 25.21 -14.46 1.43
N PRO A 517 26.46 -14.89 1.13
CA PRO A 517 26.77 -15.54 -0.15
C PRO A 517 25.93 -16.80 -0.40
N SER A 518 25.77 -17.64 0.63
CA SER A 518 24.95 -18.86 0.53
C SER A 518 23.46 -18.56 0.33
N LEU A 519 22.94 -17.50 0.94
CA LEU A 519 21.57 -17.06 0.70
C LEU A 519 21.38 -16.49 -0.71
N GLN A 520 22.37 -15.77 -1.24
CA GLN A 520 22.33 -15.25 -2.61
C GLN A 520 22.33 -16.39 -3.62
N ASP A 521 23.17 -17.40 -3.40
CA ASP A 521 23.21 -18.60 -4.24
C ASP A 521 21.89 -19.39 -4.13
N ALA A 522 21.33 -19.55 -2.92
CA ALA A 522 20.03 -20.18 -2.72
C ALA A 522 18.89 -19.42 -3.44
N SER A 523 18.92 -18.09 -3.39
CA SER A 523 18.00 -17.20 -4.12
C SER A 523 18.09 -17.43 -5.63
N CYS A 524 19.31 -17.47 -6.17
CA CYS A 524 19.55 -17.71 -7.61
C CYS A 524 19.12 -19.09 -8.09
N LEU A 525 19.17 -20.07 -7.20
CA LEU A 525 18.70 -21.43 -7.47
C LEU A 525 17.18 -21.57 -7.35
N GLY A 526 16.43 -20.48 -7.08
CA GLY A 526 14.96 -20.48 -7.08
C GLY A 526 14.32 -20.58 -5.70
N ASN A 527 15.09 -20.43 -4.61
CA ASN A 527 14.52 -20.36 -3.26
C ASN A 527 14.19 -18.92 -2.86
N HIS A 528 12.95 -18.53 -3.10
CA HIS A 528 12.50 -17.15 -2.83
C HIS A 528 12.31 -16.79 -1.36
N LYS A 529 12.32 -17.78 -0.43
CA LYS A 529 12.44 -17.51 1.01
C LYS A 529 13.82 -16.96 1.36
N ALA A 530 14.86 -17.40 0.64
CA ALA A 530 16.21 -16.84 0.78
C ALA A 530 16.25 -15.40 0.24
N SER A 531 15.60 -15.12 -0.89
CA SER A 531 15.43 -13.75 -1.40
C SER A 531 14.77 -12.86 -0.34
N TYR A 532 13.65 -13.29 0.24
CA TYR A 532 12.97 -12.48 1.26
C TYR A 532 13.82 -12.26 2.52
N LEU A 533 14.55 -13.28 2.98
CA LEU A 533 15.47 -13.15 4.12
C LEU A 533 16.58 -12.14 3.82
N LEU A 534 17.20 -12.19 2.64
CA LEU A 534 18.18 -11.19 2.21
C LEU A 534 17.59 -9.78 2.18
N ALA A 535 16.37 -9.65 1.67
CA ALA A 535 15.67 -8.37 1.65
C ALA A 535 15.49 -7.79 3.06
N ALA A 536 15.10 -8.62 4.03
CA ALA A 536 14.99 -8.21 5.43
C ALA A 536 16.37 -7.89 6.03
N MET A 537 17.41 -8.67 5.72
CA MET A 537 18.77 -8.41 6.20
C MET A 537 19.31 -7.05 5.73
N TYR A 538 19.14 -6.70 4.45
CA TYR A 538 19.63 -5.44 3.90
C TYR A 538 18.80 -4.22 4.32
N GLU A 539 17.52 -4.36 4.62
CA GLU A 539 16.68 -3.21 5.06
C GLU A 539 16.64 -3.01 6.58
N VAL A 540 16.79 -4.09 7.35
CA VAL A 540 16.74 -4.06 8.82
C VAL A 540 18.13 -4.12 9.43
N GLY A 541 19.17 -4.51 8.68
CA GLY A 541 20.53 -4.62 9.22
C GLY A 541 20.71 -5.79 10.18
N LEU A 542 20.14 -6.97 9.85
CA LEU A 542 20.31 -8.21 10.63
C LEU A 542 21.72 -8.78 10.41
N ASP A 543 22.70 -8.27 11.17
CA ASP A 543 24.12 -8.69 11.10
C ASP A 543 24.77 -8.48 9.71
N ALA A 544 24.18 -7.61 8.90
CA ALA A 544 24.66 -7.17 7.60
C ALA A 544 24.50 -5.64 7.49
N PRO A 545 25.36 -4.93 6.73
CA PRO A 545 25.21 -3.49 6.53
C PRO A 545 23.90 -3.20 5.80
N THR A 546 23.22 -2.11 6.18
CA THR A 546 21.97 -1.71 5.54
C THR A 546 22.24 -1.21 4.13
N ASP A 547 21.54 -1.79 3.16
CA ASP A 547 21.57 -1.38 1.76
C ASP A 547 20.12 -1.40 1.22
N PRO A 548 19.44 -0.24 1.18
CA PRO A 548 18.04 -0.19 0.76
C PRO A 548 17.83 -0.60 -0.71
N VAL A 549 18.85 -0.49 -1.56
CA VAL A 549 18.74 -0.84 -2.99
C VAL A 549 18.85 -2.36 -3.18
N GLN A 550 19.77 -3.01 -2.47
CA GLN A 550 19.81 -4.48 -2.43
C GLN A 550 18.56 -5.06 -1.73
N GLY A 551 18.09 -4.41 -0.67
CA GLY A 551 16.82 -4.73 -0.02
C GLY A 551 15.63 -4.72 -0.98
N LEU A 552 15.55 -3.68 -1.82
CA LEU A 552 14.57 -3.53 -2.89
C LEU A 552 14.68 -4.64 -3.93
N LEU A 553 15.89 -4.94 -4.41
CA LEU A 553 16.16 -6.01 -5.38
C LEU A 553 15.62 -7.35 -4.91
N TYR A 554 16.02 -7.78 -3.72
CA TYR A 554 15.60 -9.07 -3.20
C TYR A 554 14.12 -9.11 -2.82
N SER A 555 13.49 -7.97 -2.52
CA SER A 555 12.03 -7.88 -2.35
C SER A 555 11.30 -8.12 -3.67
N LEU A 556 11.76 -7.48 -4.76
CA LEU A 556 11.21 -7.66 -6.11
C LEU A 556 11.43 -9.08 -6.64
N VAL A 557 12.62 -9.64 -6.45
CA VAL A 557 12.94 -11.02 -6.83
C VAL A 557 12.10 -12.03 -6.03
N GLY A 558 11.95 -11.82 -4.72
CA GLY A 558 11.08 -12.65 -3.89
C GLY A 558 9.62 -12.61 -4.35
N ALA A 559 9.13 -11.43 -4.73
CA ALA A 559 7.79 -11.25 -5.27
C ALA A 559 7.60 -11.86 -6.67
N GLN A 560 8.59 -11.74 -7.56
CA GLN A 560 8.57 -12.40 -8.89
C GLN A 560 8.51 -13.93 -8.73
N GLY A 561 9.21 -14.47 -7.73
CA GLY A 561 9.12 -15.87 -7.35
C GLY A 561 7.83 -16.29 -6.63
N GLY A 562 6.94 -15.34 -6.35
CA GLY A 562 5.68 -15.58 -5.66
C GLY A 562 5.81 -15.84 -4.16
N ASP A 563 6.91 -15.47 -3.50
CA ASP A 563 7.00 -15.58 -2.03
C ASP A 563 5.95 -14.70 -1.35
N ARG A 564 5.15 -15.28 -0.45
CA ARG A 564 4.00 -14.57 0.14
C ARG A 564 4.41 -13.42 1.04
N LEU A 565 5.52 -13.56 1.80
CA LEU A 565 6.00 -12.48 2.67
C LEU A 565 6.61 -11.35 1.84
N ALA A 566 7.30 -11.66 0.74
CA ALA A 566 7.79 -10.66 -0.21
C ALA A 566 6.65 -9.86 -0.85
N LEU A 567 5.60 -10.56 -1.32
CA LEU A 567 4.40 -9.92 -1.88
C LEU A 567 3.72 -9.02 -0.83
N LEU A 568 3.50 -9.51 0.39
CA LEU A 568 2.89 -8.71 1.47
C LEU A 568 3.73 -7.50 1.84
N LYS A 569 5.05 -7.66 1.90
CA LYS A 569 5.99 -6.56 2.16
C LYS A 569 5.85 -5.47 1.10
N LEU A 570 5.92 -5.81 -0.19
CA LEU A 570 5.74 -4.82 -1.25
C LEU A 570 4.34 -4.18 -1.18
N GLY A 571 3.30 -4.97 -0.93
CA GLY A 571 1.95 -4.48 -0.70
C GLY A 571 1.87 -3.43 0.42
N TYR A 572 2.48 -3.73 1.57
CA TYR A 572 2.52 -2.88 2.75
C TYR A 572 3.35 -1.61 2.52
N HIS A 573 4.56 -1.75 1.98
CA HIS A 573 5.48 -0.62 1.78
C HIS A 573 4.92 0.38 0.76
N HIS A 574 4.26 -0.08 -0.30
CA HIS A 574 3.56 0.80 -1.24
C HIS A 574 2.26 1.41 -0.69
N LEU A 575 1.60 0.76 0.27
CA LEU A 575 0.42 1.32 0.93
C LEU A 575 0.78 2.50 1.84
N GLU A 576 1.90 2.37 2.56
CA GLU A 576 2.36 3.37 3.52
C GLU A 576 3.33 4.40 2.90
N GLY A 577 3.96 4.09 1.77
CA GLY A 577 4.98 4.94 1.13
C GLY A 577 6.29 4.99 1.93
N ILE A 578 6.85 3.83 2.26
CA ILE A 578 8.03 3.69 3.14
C ILE A 578 9.34 3.78 2.33
N HIS A 579 10.28 4.66 2.73
CA HIS A 579 11.64 4.74 2.19
C HIS A 579 11.71 4.76 0.64
N SER A 580 12.29 3.72 0.02
CA SER A 580 12.48 3.53 -1.42
C SER A 580 11.22 3.09 -2.17
N TYR A 581 10.09 2.92 -1.48
CA TYR A 581 8.83 2.46 -2.04
C TYR A 581 7.85 3.63 -2.13
N PRO A 582 7.51 4.13 -3.33
CA PRO A 582 6.54 5.21 -3.47
C PRO A 582 5.14 4.75 -3.09
N LEU A 583 4.32 5.68 -2.59
CA LEU A 583 2.90 5.44 -2.37
C LEU A 583 2.20 5.13 -3.71
N ASP A 584 1.84 3.87 -3.94
CA ASP A 584 1.12 3.43 -5.14
C ASP A 584 0.06 2.38 -4.77
N LEU A 585 -1.20 2.81 -4.80
CA LEU A 585 -2.35 1.97 -4.45
C LEU A 585 -2.60 0.86 -5.49
N GLY A 586 -2.25 1.08 -6.76
CA GLY A 586 -2.42 0.08 -7.81
C GLY A 586 -1.46 -1.09 -7.61
N ILE A 587 -0.19 -0.79 -7.35
CA ILE A 587 0.85 -1.78 -7.05
C ILE A 587 0.55 -2.49 -5.72
N SER A 588 0.22 -1.72 -4.67
CA SER A 588 -0.14 -2.27 -3.36
C SER A 588 -1.29 -3.28 -3.46
N TYR A 589 -2.35 -2.91 -4.19
CA TYR A 589 -3.47 -3.79 -4.44
C TYR A 589 -3.06 -5.06 -5.19
N ALA A 590 -2.27 -4.93 -6.26
CA ALA A 590 -1.86 -6.08 -7.08
C ALA A 590 -1.13 -7.16 -6.25
N TYR A 591 -0.25 -6.74 -5.34
CA TYR A 591 0.49 -7.64 -4.47
C TYR A 591 -0.37 -8.26 -3.37
N TYR A 592 -1.17 -7.47 -2.65
CA TYR A 592 -2.11 -8.02 -1.66
C TYR A 592 -3.11 -8.97 -2.31
N PHE A 593 -3.63 -8.60 -3.49
CA PHE A 593 -4.61 -9.39 -4.21
C PHE A 593 -4.05 -10.75 -4.69
N SER A 594 -2.77 -10.80 -5.10
CA SER A 594 -2.09 -12.07 -5.43
C SER A 594 -2.19 -13.08 -4.27
N VAL A 595 -1.80 -12.63 -3.07
CA VAL A 595 -1.81 -13.48 -1.87
C VAL A 595 -3.23 -13.80 -1.46
N ALA A 596 -4.13 -12.81 -1.44
CA ALA A 596 -5.53 -12.97 -1.06
C ALA A 596 -6.24 -14.04 -1.91
N LYS A 597 -6.01 -14.05 -3.23
CA LYS A 597 -6.61 -15.02 -4.16
C LYS A 597 -6.16 -16.46 -3.87
N LYS A 598 -4.91 -16.65 -3.44
CA LYS A 598 -4.34 -17.96 -3.13
C LYS A 598 -4.66 -18.44 -1.72
N THR A 599 -4.97 -17.52 -0.81
CA THR A 599 -5.22 -17.81 0.61
C THR A 599 -6.26 -18.91 0.86
N PRO A 600 -7.43 -18.95 0.18
CA PRO A 600 -8.36 -20.06 0.34
C PRO A 600 -7.76 -21.42 0.01
N GLN A 601 -6.92 -21.51 -1.03
CA GLN A 601 -6.25 -22.75 -1.46
C GLN A 601 -5.09 -23.12 -0.51
N ASP A 602 -4.27 -22.13 -0.16
CA ASP A 602 -3.10 -22.28 0.74
C ASP A 602 -3.51 -22.74 2.16
N ARG A 603 -4.78 -22.57 2.58
CA ARG A 603 -5.29 -23.11 3.85
C ARG A 603 -5.46 -24.63 3.86
N TRP A 604 -5.70 -25.23 2.70
CA TRP A 604 -5.96 -26.67 2.58
C TRP A 604 -4.71 -27.48 2.24
N THR A 605 -3.59 -26.82 1.89
CA THR A 605 -2.32 -27.51 1.62
C THR A 605 -1.72 -28.11 2.91
N LYS A 606 -0.82 -29.10 2.75
CA LYS A 606 -0.24 -29.93 3.82
C LYS A 606 0.73 -29.19 4.77
N HIS A 607 0.49 -27.92 5.10
CA HIS A 607 1.27 -27.23 6.12
C HIS A 607 0.76 -27.56 7.53
N GLU A 608 1.67 -27.48 8.51
CA GLU A 608 1.45 -27.84 9.92
C GLU A 608 0.37 -26.97 10.58
N GLN A 609 0.09 -25.78 10.04
CA GLN A 609 -0.94 -24.88 10.55
C GLN A 609 -1.69 -24.17 9.41
N ALA A 610 -3.03 -24.18 9.48
CA ALA A 610 -3.89 -23.60 8.45
C ALA A 610 -4.36 -22.17 8.75
N TYR A 611 -4.17 -21.67 9.97
CA TYR A 611 -4.72 -20.39 10.43
C TYR A 611 -3.65 -19.48 11.04
N VAL A 612 -3.92 -18.18 10.96
CA VAL A 612 -3.10 -17.14 11.55
C VAL A 612 -3.66 -16.81 12.93
N GLU A 613 -2.89 -17.12 13.97
CA GLU A 613 -3.22 -16.78 15.36
C GLU A 613 -2.66 -15.40 15.68
N THR A 614 -3.51 -14.49 16.15
CA THR A 614 -3.13 -13.11 16.48
C THR A 614 -2.80 -12.99 17.97
N ILE A 615 -1.72 -13.64 18.38
CA ILE A 615 -1.28 -13.70 19.78
C ILE A 615 -0.23 -12.63 20.02
N ARG A 616 -0.48 -11.76 21.01
CA ARG A 616 0.50 -10.76 21.41
C ARG A 616 1.24 -11.20 22.67
N LEU A 617 2.55 -10.94 22.71
CA LEU A 617 3.43 -11.46 23.76
C LEU A 617 3.21 -10.85 25.15
N MET A 618 2.55 -9.69 25.23
CA MET A 618 2.23 -9.03 26.50
C MET A 618 0.88 -9.45 27.08
N ASP A 619 0.14 -10.36 26.42
CA ASP A 619 -1.10 -10.93 26.95
C ASP A 619 -0.81 -12.25 27.66
N ASP A 620 -0.47 -12.15 28.95
CA ASP A 620 -0.14 -13.30 29.80
C ASP A 620 -1.25 -14.35 29.85
N HIS A 621 -2.53 -13.94 29.77
CA HIS A 621 -3.66 -14.86 29.82
C HIS A 621 -3.71 -15.68 28.52
N VAL A 622 -3.65 -15.02 27.37
CA VAL A 622 -3.65 -15.70 26.05
C VAL A 622 -2.39 -16.56 25.85
N LEU A 623 -1.25 -16.14 26.40
CA LEU A 623 -0.04 -16.96 26.41
C LEU A 623 -0.20 -18.22 27.25
N LYS A 624 -0.83 -18.14 28.44
CA LYS A 624 -1.14 -19.30 29.28
C LYS A 624 -2.17 -20.26 28.65
N GLU A 625 -3.02 -19.75 27.76
CA GLU A 625 -3.93 -20.58 26.96
C GLU A 625 -3.24 -21.32 25.81
N GLN A 626 -1.97 -21.03 25.50
CA GLN A 626 -1.21 -21.81 24.52
C GLN A 626 -0.82 -23.15 25.15
N THR A 627 -1.15 -24.25 24.47
CA THR A 627 -0.97 -25.60 25.03
C THR A 627 -0.28 -26.54 24.07
N ARG A 628 0.66 -27.31 24.60
CA ARG A 628 1.15 -28.54 23.98
C ARG A 628 0.26 -29.70 24.40
N GLU A 629 0.39 -30.81 23.69
CA GLU A 629 -0.36 -32.04 23.98
C GLU A 629 -0.09 -32.59 25.39
N ASN A 630 1.00 -32.17 26.03
CA ASN A 630 1.39 -32.57 27.38
C ASN A 630 0.97 -31.56 28.46
N ASP A 631 0.41 -30.41 28.10
CA ASP A 631 0.07 -29.36 29.07
C ASP A 631 -1.25 -29.65 29.79
N ASP A 632 -1.37 -29.19 31.04
CA ASP A 632 -2.50 -29.48 31.91
C ASP A 632 -3.86 -29.07 31.30
N LEU A 633 -3.91 -27.93 30.59
CA LEU A 633 -5.12 -27.45 29.94
C LEU A 633 -5.55 -28.36 28.77
N PHE A 634 -4.59 -28.88 27.99
CA PHE A 634 -4.89 -29.86 26.94
C PHE A 634 -5.41 -31.17 27.53
N MET A 635 -4.77 -31.64 28.61
CA MET A 635 -5.19 -32.86 29.31
C MET A 635 -6.58 -32.72 29.93
N TRP A 636 -6.90 -31.56 30.49
CA TRP A 636 -8.24 -31.25 30.99
C TRP A 636 -9.29 -31.22 29.88
N LEU A 637 -9.00 -30.59 28.72
CA LEU A 637 -9.86 -30.61 27.53
C LEU A 637 -10.12 -32.06 27.06
N LYS A 638 -9.05 -32.87 26.98
CA LYS A 638 -9.12 -34.29 26.63
C LYS A 638 -10.03 -35.07 27.58
N GLN A 639 -9.86 -34.89 28.88
CA GLN A 639 -10.70 -35.57 29.87
C GLN A 639 -12.19 -35.21 29.73
N ASN A 640 -12.52 -33.94 29.47
CA ASN A 640 -13.91 -33.52 29.25
C ASN A 640 -14.48 -34.09 27.94
N ALA A 641 -13.68 -34.14 26.88
CA ALA A 641 -14.09 -34.74 25.62
C ALA A 641 -14.35 -36.26 25.77
N GLU A 642 -13.54 -36.96 26.56
CA GLU A 642 -13.72 -38.37 26.90
C GLU A 642 -15.03 -38.63 27.66
N ARG A 643 -15.44 -37.69 28.52
CA ARG A 643 -16.72 -37.70 29.26
C ARG A 643 -17.94 -37.35 28.41
N GLY A 644 -17.74 -37.03 27.13
CA GLY A 644 -18.84 -36.76 26.19
C GLY A 644 -19.25 -35.29 26.10
N ASP A 645 -18.45 -34.35 26.62
CA ASP A 645 -18.68 -32.92 26.38
C ASP A 645 -18.46 -32.60 24.89
N ALA A 646 -19.54 -32.31 24.17
CA ALA A 646 -19.52 -32.03 22.74
C ALA A 646 -18.66 -30.80 22.38
N ARG A 647 -18.59 -29.78 23.26
CA ARG A 647 -17.77 -28.59 23.04
C ARG A 647 -16.29 -28.93 23.17
N ALA A 648 -15.92 -29.75 24.15
CA ALA A 648 -14.55 -30.22 24.31
C ALA A 648 -14.13 -31.15 23.15
N GLN A 649 -15.01 -32.06 22.72
CA GLN A 649 -14.76 -32.92 21.55
C GLN A 649 -14.55 -32.10 20.28
N HIS A 650 -15.42 -31.13 20.03
CA HIS A 650 -15.29 -30.23 18.88
C HIS A 650 -13.98 -29.42 18.94
N ARG A 651 -13.63 -28.85 20.10
CA ARG A 651 -12.36 -28.12 20.25
C ARG A 651 -11.14 -29.00 19.98
N LEU A 652 -11.05 -30.19 20.57
CA LEU A 652 -9.94 -31.11 20.31
C LEU A 652 -9.89 -31.55 18.85
N ALA A 653 -11.05 -31.83 18.25
CA ALA A 653 -11.13 -32.17 16.84
C ALA A 653 -10.57 -31.03 15.97
N GLN A 654 -10.91 -29.77 16.28
CA GLN A 654 -10.36 -28.61 15.56
C GLN A 654 -8.86 -28.41 15.79
N MET A 655 -8.38 -28.51 17.04
CA MET A 655 -6.96 -28.39 17.38
C MET A 655 -6.13 -29.39 16.58
N TYR A 656 -6.54 -30.67 16.58
CA TYR A 656 -5.87 -31.71 15.83
C TYR A 656 -6.05 -31.59 14.31
N PHE A 657 -7.22 -31.19 13.82
CA PHE A 657 -7.48 -31.10 12.38
C PHE A 657 -6.69 -29.96 11.73
N TRP A 658 -6.52 -28.85 12.44
CA TRP A 658 -5.93 -27.61 11.91
C TRP A 658 -4.51 -27.32 12.42
N GLY A 659 -4.03 -28.04 13.44
CA GLY A 659 -2.75 -27.77 14.09
C GLY A 659 -2.73 -26.43 14.84
N GLN A 660 -3.76 -26.18 15.66
CA GLN A 660 -3.94 -24.90 16.37
C GLN A 660 -3.51 -24.98 17.84
N GLN A 661 -3.29 -23.82 18.46
CA GLN A 661 -2.98 -23.63 19.88
C GLN A 661 -1.71 -24.35 20.38
N GLY A 662 -0.84 -24.82 19.48
CA GLY A 662 0.40 -25.54 19.83
C GLY A 662 0.32 -27.05 19.71
N VAL A 663 -0.82 -27.57 19.25
CA VAL A 663 -1.04 -28.99 18.98
C VAL A 663 -0.64 -29.31 17.55
N THR A 664 0.03 -30.44 17.36
CA THR A 664 0.43 -30.89 16.02
C THR A 664 -0.77 -31.40 15.24
N LYS A 665 -0.80 -31.12 13.94
CA LYS A 665 -1.89 -31.58 13.08
C LYS A 665 -1.93 -33.12 13.05
N ASN A 666 -3.02 -33.70 13.56
CA ASN A 666 -3.28 -35.14 13.57
C ASN A 666 -4.71 -35.42 13.08
N ILE A 667 -4.83 -35.68 11.78
CA ILE A 667 -6.15 -35.82 11.15
C ILE A 667 -6.90 -37.05 11.69
N ASP A 668 -6.20 -38.15 11.97
CA ASP A 668 -6.81 -39.39 12.47
C ASP A 668 -7.41 -39.18 13.86
N ALA A 669 -6.67 -38.52 14.76
CA ALA A 669 -7.18 -38.16 16.08
C ALA A 669 -8.39 -37.21 15.98
N ALA A 670 -8.34 -36.22 15.09
CA ALA A 670 -9.45 -35.32 14.85
C ALA A 670 -10.71 -36.06 14.37
N LEU A 671 -10.54 -37.00 13.43
CA LEU A 671 -11.63 -37.80 12.87
C LEU A 671 -12.37 -38.61 13.93
N GLN A 672 -11.63 -39.22 14.86
CA GLN A 672 -12.24 -39.97 15.96
C GLN A 672 -13.14 -39.07 16.81
N TRP A 673 -12.70 -37.85 17.13
CA TRP A 673 -13.51 -36.89 17.89
C TRP A 673 -14.72 -36.37 17.09
N TYR A 674 -14.56 -36.06 15.80
CA TYR A 674 -15.67 -35.68 14.93
C TYR A 674 -16.71 -36.79 14.81
N GLU A 675 -16.29 -38.03 14.58
CA GLU A 675 -17.16 -39.19 14.45
C GLU A 675 -17.91 -39.46 15.75
N ARG A 676 -17.20 -39.47 16.88
CA ARG A 676 -17.78 -39.69 18.21
C ARG A 676 -18.83 -38.64 18.55
N GLY A 677 -18.50 -37.37 18.33
CA GLY A 677 -19.42 -36.24 18.52
C GLY A 677 -20.67 -36.33 17.64
N ALA A 678 -20.50 -36.71 16.37
CA ALA A 678 -21.58 -36.83 15.40
C ALA A 678 -22.51 -38.03 15.65
N LEU A 679 -21.94 -39.19 15.98
CA LEU A 679 -22.66 -40.47 16.03
C LEU A 679 -23.13 -40.86 17.44
N GLU A 680 -22.28 -40.69 18.46
CA GLU A 680 -22.61 -41.07 19.85
C GLU A 680 -23.37 -39.94 20.54
N ASN A 681 -22.80 -38.73 20.55
CA ASN A 681 -23.35 -37.59 21.29
C ASN A 681 -24.43 -36.83 20.52
N ASN A 682 -24.57 -37.10 19.22
CA ASN A 682 -25.65 -36.58 18.40
C ASN A 682 -25.69 -35.02 18.39
N ASP A 683 -24.50 -34.40 18.46
CA ASP A 683 -24.31 -32.95 18.42
C ASP A 683 -24.48 -32.42 16.99
N PRO A 684 -25.29 -31.36 16.78
CA PRO A 684 -25.59 -30.86 15.43
C PRO A 684 -24.38 -30.27 14.71
N LEU A 685 -23.44 -29.63 15.40
CA LEU A 685 -22.26 -29.02 14.78
C LEU A 685 -21.28 -30.10 14.33
N LEU A 686 -20.94 -31.03 15.23
CA LEU A 686 -20.07 -32.17 14.93
C LEU A 686 -20.64 -33.07 13.82
N MET A 687 -21.97 -33.26 13.76
CA MET A 687 -22.62 -33.94 12.63
C MET A 687 -22.35 -33.27 11.29
N TYR A 688 -22.39 -31.95 11.25
CA TYR A 688 -22.15 -31.20 10.03
C TYR A 688 -20.68 -31.32 9.61
N ASP A 689 -19.74 -31.09 10.52
CA ASP A 689 -18.31 -31.16 10.22
C ASP A 689 -17.90 -32.55 9.75
N TYR A 690 -18.36 -33.60 10.44
CA TYR A 690 -18.10 -34.98 10.03
C TYR A 690 -18.74 -35.30 8.67
N ALA A 691 -19.94 -34.78 8.38
CA ALA A 691 -20.57 -34.92 7.07
C ALA A 691 -19.74 -34.26 5.95
N ILE A 692 -19.16 -33.09 6.19
CA ILE A 692 -18.27 -32.42 5.22
C ILE A 692 -17.01 -33.26 4.97
N ILE A 693 -16.41 -33.80 6.03
CA ILE A 693 -15.23 -34.67 5.91
C ILE A 693 -15.53 -35.92 5.09
N LEU A 694 -16.67 -36.59 5.35
CA LEU A 694 -17.14 -37.75 4.57
C LEU A 694 -17.48 -37.41 3.11
N LEU A 695 -17.87 -36.16 2.80
CA LEU A 695 -18.16 -35.72 1.43
C LEU A 695 -16.88 -35.46 0.64
N LYS A 696 -15.92 -34.75 1.25
CA LYS A 696 -14.62 -34.43 0.64
C LYS A 696 -13.79 -35.69 0.44
N GLY A 697 -13.76 -36.56 1.44
CA GLY A 697 -13.03 -37.82 1.44
C GLY A 697 -11.52 -37.70 1.24
N ASP A 698 -10.94 -36.57 1.66
CA ASP A 698 -9.50 -36.32 1.59
C ASP A 698 -8.73 -37.11 2.66
N SER A 699 -9.42 -37.52 3.73
CA SER A 699 -8.83 -38.19 4.90
C SER A 699 -9.58 -39.48 5.31
N VAL A 700 -10.77 -39.70 4.76
CA VAL A 700 -11.59 -40.89 4.97
C VAL A 700 -12.25 -41.30 3.64
N PRO A 701 -12.60 -42.58 3.44
CA PRO A 701 -13.35 -42.98 2.25
C PRO A 701 -14.65 -42.18 2.11
N LYS A 702 -14.89 -41.64 0.91
CA LYS A 702 -16.11 -40.86 0.60
C LYS A 702 -17.37 -41.66 0.94
N ASN A 703 -18.22 -41.12 1.80
CA ASN A 703 -19.53 -41.71 2.11
C ASN A 703 -20.65 -40.67 1.97
N LYS A 704 -21.02 -40.40 0.71
CA LYS A 704 -22.04 -39.40 0.37
C LYS A 704 -23.41 -39.67 1.02
N LYS A 705 -23.77 -40.96 1.18
CA LYS A 705 -25.07 -41.36 1.75
C LYS A 705 -25.14 -41.05 3.24
N LEU A 706 -24.11 -41.44 3.99
CA LEU A 706 -24.02 -41.13 5.43
C LEU A 706 -23.93 -39.62 5.64
N ALA A 707 -23.07 -38.93 4.88
CA ALA A 707 -22.93 -37.49 4.98
C ALA A 707 -24.26 -36.74 4.75
N LEU A 708 -25.01 -37.07 3.70
CA LEU A 708 -26.32 -36.46 3.45
C LEU A 708 -27.30 -36.73 4.59
N LYS A 709 -27.29 -37.94 5.17
CA LYS A 709 -28.15 -38.29 6.32
C LYS A 709 -27.80 -37.45 7.54
N LEU A 710 -26.52 -37.33 7.88
CA LEU A 710 -26.03 -36.53 9.00
C LEU A 710 -26.33 -35.05 8.79
N MET A 711 -26.08 -34.51 7.59
CA MET A 711 -26.32 -33.10 7.27
C MET A 711 -27.82 -32.75 7.33
N LYS A 712 -28.72 -33.62 6.86
CA LYS A 712 -30.17 -33.44 7.05
C LYS A 712 -30.58 -33.46 8.52
N LYS A 713 -29.98 -34.35 9.33
CA LYS A 713 -30.26 -34.46 10.77
C LYS A 713 -29.78 -33.22 11.54
N SER A 714 -28.58 -32.73 11.23
CA SER A 714 -28.02 -31.48 11.75
C SER A 714 -28.88 -30.28 11.38
N ALA A 715 -29.29 -30.16 10.11
CA ALA A 715 -30.20 -29.10 9.66
C ALA A 715 -31.57 -29.15 10.36
N ALA A 716 -32.11 -30.36 10.62
CA ALA A 716 -33.36 -30.53 11.37
C ALA A 716 -33.25 -30.09 12.83
N LYS A 717 -32.04 -30.12 13.41
CA LYS A 717 -31.71 -29.61 14.75
C LYS A 717 -31.44 -28.11 14.80
N GLY A 718 -31.56 -27.39 13.67
CA GLY A 718 -31.41 -25.94 13.61
C GLY A 718 -30.01 -25.44 13.26
N GLN A 719 -29.08 -26.30 12.85
CA GLN A 719 -27.74 -25.86 12.45
C GLN A 719 -27.78 -25.17 11.08
N HIS A 720 -27.37 -23.90 11.01
CA HIS A 720 -27.43 -23.13 9.77
C HIS A 720 -26.35 -23.52 8.75
N GLU A 721 -25.18 -23.98 9.21
CA GLU A 721 -24.10 -24.50 8.37
C GLU A 721 -24.56 -25.75 7.63
N ALA A 722 -25.36 -26.59 8.26
CA ALA A 722 -25.93 -27.76 7.62
C ALA A 722 -26.93 -27.39 6.51
N PHE A 723 -27.74 -26.34 6.68
CA PHE A 723 -28.55 -25.81 5.57
C PHE A 723 -27.67 -25.30 4.43
N ASN A 724 -26.57 -24.62 4.72
CA ASN A 724 -25.61 -24.19 3.70
C ASN A 724 -24.98 -25.38 2.97
N GLY A 725 -24.53 -26.41 3.70
CA GLY A 725 -23.97 -27.63 3.13
C GLY A 725 -24.98 -28.44 2.31
N LEU A 726 -26.26 -28.46 2.70
CA LEU A 726 -27.33 -29.00 1.85
C LEU A 726 -27.46 -28.21 0.55
N GLY A 727 -27.43 -26.88 0.61
CA GLY A 727 -27.44 -26.03 -0.59
C GLY A 727 -26.30 -26.40 -1.54
N TRP A 728 -25.08 -26.51 -1.02
CA TRP A 728 -23.90 -26.94 -1.79
C TRP A 728 -24.05 -28.36 -2.35
N TYR A 729 -24.62 -29.29 -1.59
CA TYR A 729 -24.87 -30.66 -2.07
C TYR A 729 -25.81 -30.69 -3.27
N TYR A 730 -26.94 -29.96 -3.19
CA TYR A 730 -27.91 -29.89 -4.30
C TYR A 730 -27.34 -29.18 -5.53
N HIS A 731 -26.55 -28.12 -5.32
CA HIS A 731 -25.86 -27.40 -6.40
C HIS A 731 -24.84 -28.29 -7.11
N THR A 732 -23.92 -28.90 -6.35
CA THR A 732 -22.72 -29.55 -6.90
C THR A 732 -22.98 -30.97 -7.38
N PHE A 733 -23.73 -31.79 -6.64
CA PHE A 733 -23.94 -33.19 -6.99
C PHE A 733 -25.22 -33.45 -7.79
N LEU A 734 -26.30 -32.74 -7.47
CA LEU A 734 -27.60 -32.94 -8.12
C LEU A 734 -27.90 -31.90 -9.20
N LYS A 735 -27.12 -30.81 -9.28
CA LYS A 735 -27.35 -29.66 -10.17
C LYS A 735 -28.78 -29.11 -10.07
N ASP A 736 -29.38 -29.20 -8.89
CA ASP A 736 -30.71 -28.68 -8.58
C ASP A 736 -30.57 -27.29 -7.96
N TYR A 737 -30.39 -26.28 -8.83
CA TYR A 737 -30.22 -24.88 -8.44
C TYR A 737 -31.43 -24.34 -7.66
N GLY A 738 -32.64 -24.82 -7.95
CA GLY A 738 -33.87 -24.49 -7.24
C GLY A 738 -33.82 -24.85 -5.76
N LYS A 739 -33.50 -26.11 -5.47
CA LYS A 739 -33.32 -26.56 -4.08
C LYS A 739 -32.10 -25.92 -3.43
N ALA A 740 -31.00 -25.75 -4.16
CA ALA A 740 -29.81 -25.10 -3.63
C ALA A 740 -30.10 -23.68 -3.13
N ALA A 741 -30.71 -22.86 -3.99
CA ALA A 741 -31.15 -21.49 -3.65
C ALA A 741 -32.06 -21.47 -2.41
N LYS A 742 -33.03 -22.39 -2.33
CA LYS A 742 -33.95 -22.49 -1.19
C LYS A 742 -33.23 -22.79 0.12
N TYR A 743 -32.28 -23.73 0.12
CA TYR A 743 -31.52 -24.08 1.31
C TYR A 743 -30.53 -22.97 1.72
N TRP A 744 -29.82 -22.38 0.76
CA TRP A 744 -28.95 -21.24 1.04
C TRP A 744 -29.72 -20.02 1.52
N LYS A 745 -30.91 -19.73 0.98
CA LYS A 745 -31.75 -18.65 1.49
C LYS A 745 -32.15 -18.88 2.94
N LYS A 746 -32.54 -20.10 3.29
CA LYS A 746 -32.86 -20.46 4.68
C LYS A 746 -31.64 -20.29 5.60
N ALA A 747 -30.46 -20.75 5.19
CA ALA A 747 -29.23 -20.59 5.96
C ALA A 747 -28.86 -19.10 6.13
N TYR A 748 -29.00 -18.31 5.07
CA TYR A 748 -28.76 -16.86 5.07
C TYR A 748 -29.70 -16.13 6.04
N ASP A 749 -31.00 -16.45 6.03
CA ASP A 749 -31.99 -15.85 6.93
C ASP A 749 -31.71 -16.21 8.41
N MET A 750 -30.97 -17.29 8.66
CA MET A 750 -30.45 -17.68 9.98
C MET A 750 -29.09 -17.06 10.32
N GLY A 751 -28.55 -16.18 9.46
CA GLY A 751 -27.28 -15.49 9.68
C GLY A 751 -26.04 -16.16 9.10
N ASN A 752 -26.16 -17.25 8.34
CA ASN A 752 -24.99 -17.94 7.78
C ASN A 752 -24.31 -17.11 6.67
N VAL A 753 -23.02 -16.83 6.88
CA VAL A 753 -22.21 -15.96 6.03
C VAL A 753 -21.84 -16.64 4.71
N ASP A 754 -21.52 -17.94 4.73
CA ASP A 754 -21.21 -18.75 3.53
C ASP A 754 -22.40 -18.83 2.58
N ALA A 755 -23.61 -18.93 3.13
CA ALA A 755 -24.84 -18.92 2.35
C ALA A 755 -25.07 -17.58 1.65
N ALA A 756 -24.73 -16.45 2.31
CA ALA A 756 -24.76 -15.13 1.66
C ALA A 756 -23.83 -15.11 0.44
N PHE A 757 -22.61 -15.63 0.60
CA PHE A 757 -21.64 -15.73 -0.48
C PHE A 757 -22.15 -16.61 -1.63
N ASN A 758 -22.63 -17.82 -1.32
CA ASN A 758 -23.13 -18.76 -2.32
C ASN A 758 -24.30 -18.18 -3.12
N LEU A 759 -25.26 -17.51 -2.47
CA LEU A 759 -26.33 -16.79 -3.16
C LEU A 759 -25.78 -15.66 -4.04
N GLY A 760 -24.80 -14.90 -3.53
CA GLY A 760 -24.12 -13.86 -4.29
C GLY A 760 -23.47 -14.39 -5.57
N ILE A 761 -22.78 -15.53 -5.49
CA ILE A 761 -22.18 -16.20 -6.64
C ILE A 761 -23.23 -16.71 -7.62
N MET A 762 -24.39 -17.21 -7.16
CA MET A 762 -25.47 -17.60 -8.08
C MET A 762 -25.99 -16.41 -8.90
N HIS A 763 -26.21 -15.26 -8.26
CA HIS A 763 -26.61 -14.04 -8.99
C HIS A 763 -25.48 -13.56 -9.91
N LEU A 764 -24.22 -13.66 -9.49
CA LEU A 764 -23.06 -13.28 -10.30
C LEU A 764 -22.95 -14.09 -11.59
N ASN A 765 -23.29 -15.38 -11.52
CA ASN A 765 -23.21 -16.31 -12.63
C ASN A 765 -24.52 -16.43 -13.43
N GLY A 766 -25.60 -15.75 -13.02
CA GLY A 766 -26.92 -15.85 -13.69
C GLY A 766 -27.59 -17.22 -13.57
N VAL A 767 -27.30 -17.98 -12.50
CA VAL A 767 -27.87 -19.32 -12.25
C VAL A 767 -28.94 -19.32 -11.15
N HIS A 768 -29.31 -18.14 -10.65
CA HIS A 768 -30.36 -18.02 -9.64
C HIS A 768 -31.73 -18.39 -10.26
N PRO A 769 -32.52 -19.28 -9.62
CA PRO A 769 -33.83 -19.68 -10.14
C PRO A 769 -34.75 -18.47 -10.38
N GLY A 770 -35.33 -18.38 -11.58
CA GLY A 770 -36.22 -17.28 -11.98
C GLY A 770 -35.52 -16.01 -12.49
N GLU A 771 -34.18 -15.97 -12.48
CA GLU A 771 -33.36 -14.85 -12.98
C GLU A 771 -32.30 -15.40 -13.96
N PRO A 772 -32.56 -15.41 -15.27
CA PRO A 772 -31.62 -15.99 -16.24
C PRO A 772 -30.41 -15.09 -16.52
N GLU A 773 -30.45 -13.81 -16.13
CA GLU A 773 -29.38 -12.85 -16.33
C GLU A 773 -28.57 -12.62 -15.04
N ALA A 774 -27.28 -12.31 -15.18
CA ALA A 774 -26.41 -12.04 -14.06
C ALA A 774 -26.79 -10.71 -13.36
N ASN A 775 -27.08 -10.79 -12.05
CA ASN A 775 -27.46 -9.63 -11.25
C ASN A 775 -26.29 -9.18 -10.36
N HIS A 776 -25.42 -8.33 -10.91
CA HIS A 776 -24.22 -7.84 -10.23
C HIS A 776 -24.52 -6.98 -8.99
N THR A 777 -25.61 -6.21 -9.01
CA THR A 777 -25.99 -5.35 -7.88
C THR A 777 -26.42 -6.19 -6.68
N GLN A 778 -27.22 -7.24 -6.92
CA GLN A 778 -27.62 -8.16 -5.87
C GLN A 778 -26.44 -9.01 -5.38
N ALA A 779 -25.59 -9.48 -6.30
CA ALA A 779 -24.34 -10.17 -5.96
C ALA A 779 -23.45 -9.31 -5.06
N PHE A 780 -23.23 -8.04 -5.41
CA PHE A 780 -22.44 -7.10 -4.62
C PHE A 780 -22.98 -6.94 -3.19
N LYS A 781 -24.30 -6.78 -3.02
CA LYS A 781 -24.92 -6.67 -1.69
C LYS A 781 -24.71 -7.93 -0.83
N LEU A 782 -24.95 -9.11 -1.41
CA LEU A 782 -24.81 -10.39 -0.71
C LEU A 782 -23.34 -10.69 -0.38
N ILE A 783 -22.43 -10.44 -1.32
CA ILE A 783 -20.99 -10.60 -1.11
C ILE A 783 -20.49 -9.61 -0.06
N THR A 784 -20.95 -8.35 -0.05
CA THR A 784 -20.60 -7.38 1.01
C THR A 784 -21.05 -7.87 2.38
N ARG A 785 -22.26 -8.46 2.49
CA ARG A 785 -22.73 -9.07 3.73
C ARG A 785 -21.86 -10.28 4.12
N ALA A 786 -21.41 -11.08 3.16
CA ALA A 786 -20.51 -12.19 3.41
C ALA A 786 -19.13 -11.72 3.91
N SER A 787 -18.53 -10.73 3.25
CA SER A 787 -17.23 -10.17 3.62
C SER A 787 -17.24 -9.53 5.00
N THR A 788 -18.29 -8.74 5.31
CA THR A 788 -18.46 -8.15 6.64
C THR A 788 -18.66 -9.19 7.74
N GLY A 789 -19.20 -10.37 7.40
CA GLY A 789 -19.26 -11.53 8.29
C GLY A 789 -17.99 -12.38 8.34
N GLY A 790 -16.91 -11.98 7.66
CA GLY A 790 -15.61 -12.67 7.69
C GLY A 790 -15.38 -13.73 6.61
N HIS A 791 -16.24 -13.83 5.59
CA HIS A 791 -16.05 -14.81 4.51
C HIS A 791 -14.87 -14.44 3.60
N LEU A 792 -13.89 -15.33 3.51
CA LEU A 792 -12.62 -15.08 2.82
C LEU A 792 -12.79 -14.85 1.30
N GLU A 793 -13.41 -15.78 0.56
CA GLU A 793 -13.54 -15.61 -0.91
C GLU A 793 -14.46 -14.44 -1.27
N GLY A 794 -15.57 -14.26 -0.54
CA GLY A 794 -16.39 -13.05 -0.59
C GLY A 794 -15.57 -11.77 -0.44
N THR A 795 -14.65 -11.69 0.52
CA THR A 795 -13.73 -10.55 0.69
C THR A 795 -12.85 -10.29 -0.55
N VAL A 796 -12.33 -11.35 -1.18
CA VAL A 796 -11.57 -11.25 -2.44
C VAL A 796 -12.46 -10.71 -3.57
N HIS A 797 -13.70 -11.17 -3.68
CA HIS A 797 -14.65 -10.66 -4.67
C HIS A 797 -15.07 -9.21 -4.41
N LEU A 798 -15.27 -8.84 -3.14
CA LEU A 798 -15.60 -7.47 -2.75
C LEU A 798 -14.46 -6.51 -3.14
N SER A 799 -13.20 -6.90 -2.87
CA SER A 799 -12.05 -6.09 -3.25
C SER A 799 -11.98 -5.87 -4.77
N GLN A 800 -12.31 -6.90 -5.57
CA GLN A 800 -12.39 -6.78 -7.03
C GLN A 800 -13.50 -5.84 -7.50
N PHE A 801 -14.68 -5.86 -6.88
CA PHE A 801 -15.75 -4.91 -7.22
C PHE A 801 -15.32 -3.47 -6.93
N LEU A 802 -14.65 -3.24 -5.81
CA LEU A 802 -14.19 -1.92 -5.39
C LEU A 802 -13.03 -1.39 -6.24
N ILE A 803 -12.06 -2.24 -6.62
CA ILE A 803 -10.93 -1.79 -7.45
C ILE A 803 -11.34 -1.51 -8.91
N THR A 804 -12.35 -2.22 -9.42
CA THR A 804 -12.83 -2.04 -10.80
C THR A 804 -13.91 -0.98 -10.91
N GLY A 805 -14.73 -0.76 -9.86
CA GLY A 805 -15.91 0.09 -9.95
C GLY A 805 -16.96 -0.42 -10.95
N SER A 806 -16.95 -1.73 -11.25
CA SER A 806 -17.74 -2.32 -12.36
C SER A 806 -19.23 -2.57 -12.03
N VAL A 807 -19.69 -2.21 -10.83
CA VAL A 807 -21.08 -2.38 -10.41
C VAL A 807 -21.80 -1.03 -10.50
N GLN A 808 -22.98 -1.01 -11.12
CA GLN A 808 -23.76 0.21 -11.28
C GLN A 808 -24.02 0.88 -9.91
N GLY A 809 -23.64 2.16 -9.80
CA GLY A 809 -23.77 2.94 -8.56
C GLY A 809 -22.64 2.78 -7.54
N VAL A 810 -21.68 1.87 -7.77
CA VAL A 810 -20.48 1.70 -6.94
C VAL A 810 -19.30 2.36 -7.62
N LYS A 811 -18.73 3.40 -6.99
CA LYS A 811 -17.53 4.05 -7.51
C LYS A 811 -16.29 3.22 -7.18
N ARG A 812 -15.28 3.31 -8.05
CA ARG A 812 -13.95 2.73 -7.78
C ARG A 812 -13.36 3.35 -6.51
N ASP A 813 -12.97 2.49 -5.57
CA ASP A 813 -12.27 2.86 -4.35
C ASP A 813 -11.07 1.93 -4.11
N PRO A 814 -9.86 2.33 -4.55
CA PRO A 814 -8.68 1.51 -4.41
C PRO A 814 -8.25 1.34 -2.95
N LYS A 815 -8.47 2.33 -2.08
CA LYS A 815 -8.06 2.23 -0.67
C LYS A 815 -8.89 1.19 0.06
N GLU A 816 -10.21 1.24 -0.13
CA GLU A 816 -11.11 0.25 0.47
C GLU A 816 -10.90 -1.13 -0.14
N ALA A 817 -10.61 -1.22 -1.45
CA ALA A 817 -10.24 -2.47 -2.09
C ALA A 817 -8.98 -3.10 -1.47
N ILE A 818 -7.93 -2.32 -1.21
CA ILE A 818 -6.72 -2.78 -0.53
C ILE A 818 -7.03 -3.24 0.89
N ARG A 819 -7.86 -2.50 1.63
CA ARG A 819 -8.24 -2.89 3.01
C ARG A 819 -8.83 -4.30 3.05
N TRP A 820 -9.75 -4.62 2.14
CA TRP A 820 -10.33 -5.96 2.02
C TRP A 820 -9.32 -7.01 1.52
N ALA A 821 -8.55 -6.69 0.48
CA ALA A 821 -7.53 -7.61 -0.03
C ALA A 821 -6.47 -7.95 1.03
N LYS A 822 -6.03 -6.96 1.81
CA LYS A 822 -5.11 -7.12 2.94
C LYS A 822 -5.66 -8.06 4.00
N VAL A 823 -6.90 -7.87 4.45
CA VAL A 823 -7.54 -8.77 5.43
C VAL A 823 -7.56 -10.22 4.95
N ALA A 824 -7.85 -10.44 3.67
CA ALA A 824 -7.83 -11.78 3.08
C ALA A 824 -6.40 -12.34 2.95
N ALA A 825 -5.43 -11.51 2.59
CA ALA A 825 -4.03 -11.91 2.42
C ALA A 825 -3.35 -12.26 3.75
N GLU A 826 -3.58 -11.47 4.81
CA GLU A 826 -3.02 -11.70 6.15
C GLU A 826 -3.55 -12.97 6.82
N GLN A 827 -4.64 -13.53 6.27
CA GLN A 827 -5.26 -14.77 6.72
C GLN A 827 -4.65 -16.03 6.08
N ASN A 828 -3.54 -15.91 5.36
CA ASN A 828 -2.86 -16.99 4.65
C ASN A 828 -2.12 -17.92 5.64
N GLY A 829 -2.37 -19.23 5.52
CA GLY A 829 -1.81 -20.25 6.44
C GLY A 829 -0.29 -20.28 6.49
N LEU A 830 0.40 -19.94 5.39
CA LEU A 830 1.87 -19.85 5.36
C LEU A 830 2.41 -18.78 6.31
N ILE A 831 1.72 -17.64 6.39
CA ILE A 831 2.06 -16.55 7.32
C ILE A 831 1.81 -17.01 8.75
N GLY A 832 0.66 -17.66 8.98
CA GLY A 832 0.28 -18.21 10.28
C GLY A 832 1.34 -19.16 10.83
N HIS A 833 1.86 -20.06 9.98
CA HIS A 833 2.95 -20.95 10.34
C HIS A 833 4.23 -20.20 10.75
N VAL A 834 4.63 -19.14 10.03
CA VAL A 834 5.82 -18.34 10.38
C VAL A 834 5.63 -17.59 11.71
N ILE A 835 4.45 -17.01 11.94
CA ILE A 835 4.12 -16.32 13.20
C ILE A 835 4.10 -17.31 14.37
N ARG A 836 3.50 -18.50 14.18
CA ARG A 836 3.50 -19.54 15.20
C ARG A 836 4.90 -20.05 15.50
N LYS A 837 5.74 -20.20 14.48
CA LYS A 837 7.15 -20.56 14.68
C LYS A 837 7.87 -19.52 15.54
N ALA A 838 7.62 -18.22 15.30
CA ALA A 838 8.13 -17.14 16.13
C ALA A 838 7.63 -17.24 17.59
N LEU A 839 6.34 -17.50 17.77
CA LEU A 839 5.72 -17.65 19.09
C LEU A 839 6.25 -18.87 19.86
N ASN A 840 6.35 -20.03 19.21
CA ASN A 840 6.89 -21.23 19.83
C ASN A 840 8.35 -21.01 20.24
N ALA A 841 9.17 -20.39 19.38
CA ALA A 841 10.54 -20.04 19.71
C ALA A 841 10.63 -19.10 20.93
N TYR A 842 9.71 -18.15 21.06
CA TYR A 842 9.64 -17.28 22.24
C TYR A 842 9.28 -18.07 23.51
N ILE A 843 8.25 -18.93 23.45
CA ILE A 843 7.82 -19.77 24.58
C ILE A 843 8.93 -20.75 25.01
N ASP A 844 9.71 -21.28 24.05
CA ASP A 844 10.85 -22.17 24.32
C ASP A 844 12.10 -21.43 24.83
N GLY A 845 12.09 -20.09 24.89
CA GLY A 845 13.22 -19.27 25.30
C GLY A 845 14.28 -19.02 24.20
N SER A 846 14.03 -19.48 22.97
CA SER A 846 14.88 -19.26 21.79
C SER A 846 14.67 -17.86 21.19
N LEU A 847 15.11 -16.83 21.91
CA LEU A 847 14.89 -15.42 21.56
C LEU A 847 15.47 -15.01 20.19
N SER A 848 16.60 -15.57 19.79
CA SER A 848 17.21 -15.31 18.46
C SER A 848 16.31 -15.75 17.31
N GLU A 849 15.71 -16.95 17.44
CA GLU A 849 14.81 -17.50 16.42
C GLU A 849 13.48 -16.74 16.40
N ALA A 850 12.95 -16.38 17.58
CA ALA A 850 11.76 -15.54 17.71
C ALA A 850 11.96 -14.17 17.04
N LEU A 851 13.09 -13.51 17.31
CA LEU A 851 13.43 -12.21 16.73
C LEU A 851 13.49 -12.26 15.21
N LEU A 852 14.09 -13.30 14.64
CA LEU A 852 14.18 -13.49 13.19
C LEU A 852 12.79 -13.59 12.54
N TYR A 853 11.94 -14.51 13.00
CA TYR A 853 10.64 -14.71 12.36
C TYR A 853 9.66 -13.56 12.62
N TYR A 854 9.71 -12.92 13.79
CA TYR A 854 8.96 -11.69 14.01
C TYR A 854 9.46 -10.54 13.14
N THR A 855 10.78 -10.42 12.88
CA THR A 855 11.31 -9.42 11.94
C THR A 855 10.79 -9.65 10.52
N LEU A 856 10.87 -10.89 10.02
CA LEU A 856 10.36 -11.24 8.70
C LEU A 856 8.87 -10.92 8.54
N THR A 857 8.04 -11.22 9.54
CA THR A 857 6.59 -10.96 9.47
C THR A 857 6.23 -9.50 9.75
N ALA A 858 7.00 -8.78 10.56
CA ALA A 858 6.81 -7.36 10.83
C ALA A 858 7.13 -6.49 9.61
N GLU A 859 8.17 -6.84 8.84
CA GLU A 859 8.50 -6.18 7.56
C GLU A 859 7.46 -6.47 6.47
N ALA A 860 6.77 -7.61 6.54
CA ALA A 860 5.61 -7.92 5.69
C ALA A 860 4.35 -7.11 6.06
N GLY A 861 4.39 -6.29 7.11
CA GLY A 861 3.30 -5.42 7.51
C GLY A 861 2.29 -6.03 8.48
N ILE A 862 2.58 -7.20 9.06
CA ILE A 862 1.69 -7.86 10.02
C ILE A 862 1.76 -7.15 11.38
N GLU A 863 0.65 -6.52 11.80
CA GLU A 863 0.58 -5.69 13.02
C GLU A 863 1.00 -6.42 14.30
N VAL A 864 0.55 -7.67 14.48
CA VAL A 864 0.87 -8.47 15.68
C VAL A 864 2.37 -8.75 15.75
N ALA A 865 3.00 -9.04 14.62
CA ALA A 865 4.44 -9.25 14.56
C ALA A 865 5.21 -7.94 14.83
N GLN A 866 4.72 -6.80 14.35
CA GLN A 866 5.30 -5.49 14.64
C GLN A 866 5.28 -5.20 16.15
N THR A 867 4.13 -5.42 16.80
CA THR A 867 4.00 -5.20 18.25
C THR A 867 4.85 -6.19 19.05
N ASN A 868 4.88 -7.47 18.68
CA ASN A 868 5.67 -8.50 19.36
C ASN A 868 7.18 -8.26 19.20
N LEU A 869 7.62 -7.84 18.01
CA LEU A 869 9.01 -7.49 17.75
C LEU A 869 9.44 -6.27 18.57
N ALA A 870 8.59 -5.23 18.62
CA ALA A 870 8.85 -4.04 19.42
C ALA A 870 8.98 -4.40 20.91
N TYR A 871 8.11 -5.28 21.41
CA TYR A 871 8.15 -5.78 22.79
C TYR A 871 9.44 -6.56 23.10
N ILE A 872 9.86 -7.49 22.24
CA ILE A 872 11.12 -8.23 22.41
C ILE A 872 12.31 -7.25 22.44
N CYS A 873 12.32 -6.25 21.57
CA CYS A 873 13.37 -5.23 21.54
C CYS A 873 13.40 -4.36 22.80
N GLU A 874 12.25 -4.13 23.44
CA GLU A 874 12.13 -3.36 24.70
C GLU A 874 12.61 -4.19 25.91
N GLU A 875 12.16 -5.44 26.04
CA GLU A 875 12.45 -6.31 27.20
C GLU A 875 13.86 -6.92 27.15
N HIS A 876 14.42 -7.14 25.96
CA HIS A 876 15.70 -7.82 25.78
C HIS A 876 16.68 -7.01 24.90
N PRO A 877 17.11 -5.82 25.34
CA PRO A 877 17.99 -4.95 24.56
C PRO A 877 19.35 -5.60 24.25
N ASP A 878 19.83 -6.54 25.07
CA ASP A 878 21.14 -7.17 24.93
C ASP A 878 21.27 -8.13 23.73
N ILE A 879 20.14 -8.69 23.27
CA ILE A 879 20.08 -9.68 22.19
C ILE A 879 19.96 -8.99 20.83
N THR A 880 19.48 -7.76 20.83
CA THR A 880 19.40 -6.94 19.62
C THR A 880 20.80 -6.51 19.17
N THR A 881 21.05 -6.60 17.86
CA THR A 881 22.26 -6.01 17.27
C THR A 881 22.31 -4.52 17.64
N PRO A 882 23.50 -3.89 17.74
CA PRO A 882 23.60 -2.47 18.07
C PRO A 882 22.66 -1.58 17.21
N TYR A 883 22.43 -1.97 15.96
CA TYR A 883 21.51 -1.32 15.03
C TYR A 883 20.02 -1.42 15.44
N LEU A 884 19.57 -2.60 15.88
CA LEU A 884 18.20 -2.80 16.35
C LEU A 884 17.98 -2.17 17.74
N ARG A 885 19.02 -2.09 18.58
CA ARG A 885 18.89 -1.70 19.99
C ARG A 885 18.32 -0.30 20.24
N GLU A 886 18.70 0.68 19.41
CA GLU A 886 18.30 2.09 19.66
C GLU A 886 16.98 2.47 18.96
N THR A 887 16.62 1.80 17.86
CA THR A 887 15.49 2.22 17.01
C THR A 887 14.42 1.15 16.80
N CYS A 888 14.64 -0.12 17.16
CA CYS A 888 13.69 -1.21 16.89
C CYS A 888 12.33 -0.96 17.56
N ALA A 889 12.31 -0.75 18.87
CA ALA A 889 11.07 -0.60 19.63
C ALA A 889 10.24 0.56 19.08
N TRP A 890 10.88 1.72 18.89
CA TRP A 890 10.24 2.90 18.31
C TRP A 890 9.74 2.63 16.87
N ARG A 891 10.58 2.06 16.00
CA ARG A 891 10.26 1.78 14.59
C ARG A 891 9.00 0.92 14.47
N TYR A 892 8.94 -0.18 15.22
CA TYR A 892 7.85 -1.14 15.07
C TYR A 892 6.59 -0.76 15.87
N TYR A 893 6.71 -0.14 17.05
CA TYR A 893 5.54 0.46 17.68
C TYR A 893 4.95 1.57 16.81
N ASN A 894 5.78 2.43 16.21
CA ASN A 894 5.30 3.49 15.32
C ASN A 894 4.59 2.90 14.09
N ARG A 895 5.15 1.85 13.46
CA ARG A 895 4.50 1.15 12.34
C ARG A 895 3.17 0.51 12.75
N SER A 896 3.10 -0.10 13.93
CA SER A 896 1.87 -0.75 14.42
C SER A 896 0.74 0.25 14.65
N VAL A 897 1.05 1.49 15.07
CA VAL A 897 0.04 2.55 15.30
C VAL A 897 -0.61 3.05 14.00
N TYR A 898 0.09 3.00 12.86
CA TYR A 898 -0.47 3.39 11.56
C TYR A 898 -1.32 2.29 10.89
N GLN A 899 -1.38 1.11 11.49
CA GLN A 899 -2.24 0.04 10.99
C GLN A 899 -3.73 0.39 11.14
N ASN A 900 -4.59 -0.23 10.34
CA ASN A 900 -6.03 0.08 10.32
C ASN A 900 -6.74 -0.21 11.67
N ASN A 901 -6.20 -1.11 12.48
CA ASN A 901 -6.69 -1.40 13.83
C ASN A 901 -5.50 -1.61 14.78
N PRO A 902 -4.89 -0.51 15.27
CA PRO A 902 -3.69 -0.60 16.10
C PRO A 902 -4.06 -1.13 17.49
N SER A 903 -3.17 -1.93 18.09
CA SER A 903 -3.35 -2.38 19.48
C SER A 903 -3.33 -1.21 20.47
N SER A 904 -4.17 -1.28 21.50
CA SER A 904 -4.17 -0.28 22.58
C SER A 904 -2.81 -0.20 23.26
N TYR A 905 -2.16 -1.36 23.46
CA TYR A 905 -0.81 -1.46 23.99
C TYR A 905 0.22 -0.66 23.18
N ALA A 906 0.24 -0.81 21.85
CA ALA A 906 1.15 -0.04 21.01
C ALA A 906 0.85 1.46 21.02
N LEU A 907 -0.43 1.86 21.08
CA LEU A 907 -0.83 3.26 21.24
C LEU A 907 -0.29 3.85 22.55
N LEU A 908 -0.42 3.12 23.66
CA LEU A 908 0.12 3.53 24.96
C LEU A 908 1.65 3.66 24.91
N LYS A 909 2.35 2.65 24.39
CA LYS A 909 3.81 2.66 24.28
C LYS A 909 4.32 3.81 23.40
N MET A 910 3.71 4.05 22.24
CA MET A 910 4.06 5.23 21.44
C MET A 910 3.72 6.55 22.15
N GLY A 911 2.63 6.58 22.91
CA GLY A 911 2.28 7.71 23.77
C GLY A 911 3.36 8.00 24.80
N ASP A 912 3.88 6.96 25.46
CA ASP A 912 4.95 7.03 26.45
C ASP A 912 6.27 7.50 25.81
N LEU A 913 6.63 6.95 24.64
CA LEU A 913 7.82 7.37 23.88
C LEU A 913 7.76 8.85 23.45
N TYR A 914 6.59 9.34 23.03
CA TYR A 914 6.42 10.78 22.74
C TYR A 914 6.37 11.65 24.00
N TYR A 915 5.91 11.10 25.12
CA TYR A 915 5.90 11.80 26.41
C TYR A 915 7.31 11.96 26.99
N SER A 916 8.14 10.91 26.94
CA SER A 916 9.53 10.96 27.42
C SER A 916 10.43 11.73 26.45
N GLY A 917 10.27 11.50 25.15
CA GLY A 917 11.22 11.95 24.12
C GLY A 917 12.58 11.24 24.22
N SER A 918 13.36 11.35 23.14
CA SER A 918 14.75 10.88 23.08
C SER A 918 15.58 11.81 22.18
N ARG A 919 16.86 11.48 21.99
CA ARG A 919 17.76 12.21 21.08
C ARG A 919 17.28 12.15 19.62
N ASP A 920 16.73 11.01 19.20
CA ASP A 920 16.31 10.77 17.81
C ASP A 920 14.86 11.19 17.50
N TYR A 921 14.04 11.38 18.53
CA TYR A 921 12.65 11.82 18.39
C TYR A 921 12.28 12.80 19.51
N PRO A 922 11.86 14.04 19.17
CA PRO A 922 11.59 15.05 20.17
C PRO A 922 10.31 14.73 20.95
N ARG A 923 10.31 15.13 22.23
CA ARG A 923 9.13 15.10 23.08
C ARG A 923 7.96 15.83 22.41
N ASN A 924 6.79 15.17 22.30
CA ASN A 924 5.59 15.72 21.67
C ASN A 924 4.32 15.35 22.45
N LEU A 925 3.92 16.26 23.34
CA LEU A 925 2.77 16.06 24.22
C LEU A 925 1.43 15.99 23.47
N ASP A 926 1.26 16.69 22.35
CA ASP A 926 0.02 16.64 21.56
C ASP A 926 -0.16 15.26 20.91
N ARG A 927 0.91 14.68 20.33
CA ARG A 927 0.87 13.30 19.83
C ARG A 927 0.63 12.29 20.95
N SER A 928 1.32 12.44 22.08
CA SER A 928 1.14 11.56 23.24
C SER A 928 -0.31 11.54 23.73
N MET A 929 -0.91 12.71 23.96
CA MET A 929 -2.31 12.82 24.38
C MET A 929 -3.30 12.25 23.36
N ARG A 930 -3.06 12.42 22.05
CA ARG A 930 -3.90 11.79 21.01
C ARG A 930 -3.87 10.27 21.08
N LEU A 931 -2.68 9.69 21.26
CA LEU A 931 -2.51 8.24 21.34
C LEU A 931 -3.13 7.66 22.60
N TYR A 932 -2.93 8.29 23.76
CA TYR A 932 -3.63 7.90 24.99
C TYR A 932 -5.15 8.02 24.88
N SER A 933 -5.65 9.08 24.22
CA SER A 933 -7.09 9.25 23.97
C SER A 933 -7.64 8.15 23.06
N GLN A 934 -6.88 7.72 22.06
CA GLN A 934 -7.27 6.63 21.17
C GLN A 934 -7.29 5.29 21.91
N ALA A 935 -6.29 5.00 22.75
CA ALA A 935 -6.28 3.80 23.61
C ALA A 935 -7.47 3.80 24.58
N ALA A 936 -7.76 4.94 25.20
CA ALA A 936 -8.92 5.11 26.10
C ALA A 936 -10.25 4.79 25.39
N LEU A 937 -10.42 5.24 24.15
CA LEU A 937 -11.64 4.94 23.35
C LEU A 937 -11.74 3.48 22.90
N GLN A 938 -10.62 2.76 22.81
CA GLN A 938 -10.62 1.31 22.62
C GLN A 938 -11.03 0.55 23.90
N GLY A 939 -11.27 1.28 25.01
CA GLY A 939 -11.67 0.71 26.29
C GLY A 939 -10.50 0.37 27.21
N ASP A 940 -9.28 0.80 26.87
CA ASP A 940 -8.09 0.55 27.68
C ASP A 940 -8.02 1.55 28.85
N ALA A 941 -8.09 1.02 30.08
CA ALA A 941 -8.07 1.80 31.30
C ALA A 941 -6.80 2.66 31.45
N GLN A 942 -5.65 2.16 30.98
CA GLN A 942 -4.37 2.88 31.10
C GLN A 942 -4.37 4.19 30.29
N GLY A 943 -5.13 4.26 29.19
CA GLY A 943 -5.26 5.49 28.41
C GLY A 943 -5.90 6.62 29.22
N TYR A 944 -6.96 6.32 29.97
CA TYR A 944 -7.60 7.27 30.89
C TYR A 944 -6.66 7.65 32.04
N TYR A 945 -5.94 6.66 32.60
CA TYR A 945 -4.97 6.89 33.67
C TYR A 945 -3.87 7.86 33.23
N ASN A 946 -3.23 7.63 32.08
CA ASN A 946 -2.15 8.47 31.58
C ASN A 946 -2.62 9.92 31.33
N LEU A 947 -3.83 10.11 30.78
CA LEU A 947 -4.41 11.45 30.61
C LEU A 947 -4.68 12.16 31.95
N ALA A 948 -5.10 11.41 32.97
CA ALA A 948 -5.31 11.96 34.31
C ALA A 948 -3.99 12.41 34.95
N VAL A 949 -2.93 11.60 34.83
CA VAL A 949 -1.58 11.94 35.29
C VAL A 949 -1.07 13.22 34.61
N LEU A 950 -1.22 13.35 33.28
CA LEU A 950 -0.85 14.59 32.58
C LEU A 950 -1.60 15.82 33.10
N THR A 951 -2.88 15.66 33.44
CA THR A 951 -3.71 16.74 34.00
C THR A 951 -3.20 17.16 35.39
N GLN A 952 -2.76 16.20 36.22
CA GLN A 952 -2.17 16.45 37.54
C GLN A 952 -0.78 17.11 37.44
N GLU A 953 0.02 16.76 36.44
CA GLU A 953 1.29 17.44 36.11
C GLU A 953 1.08 18.89 35.63
N GLY A 954 -0.17 19.31 35.47
CA GLY A 954 -0.55 20.67 35.08
C GLY A 954 -0.65 20.87 33.57
N ILE A 955 -0.56 19.79 32.76
CA ILE A 955 -0.70 19.83 31.31
C ILE A 955 -2.20 19.88 30.96
N SER A 956 -2.62 20.89 30.20
CA SER A 956 -4.01 21.05 29.78
C SER A 956 -4.33 20.15 28.59
N ILE A 957 -5.36 19.30 28.72
CA ILE A 957 -5.88 18.50 27.60
C ILE A 957 -6.65 19.42 26.64
N PRO A 958 -6.31 19.44 25.33
CA PRO A 958 -7.04 20.22 24.33
C PRO A 958 -8.53 19.90 24.26
N THR A 959 -9.37 20.93 24.05
CA THR A 959 -10.83 20.80 23.99
C THR A 959 -11.30 19.79 22.94
N TYR A 960 -10.59 19.68 21.81
CA TYR A 960 -10.93 18.72 20.76
C TYR A 960 -10.79 17.26 21.23
N LEU A 961 -9.81 16.95 22.09
CA LEU A 961 -9.64 15.62 22.67
C LEU A 961 -10.70 15.32 23.74
N LEU A 962 -11.06 16.32 24.55
CA LEU A 962 -12.16 16.17 25.51
C LEU A 962 -13.50 15.90 24.80
N GLN A 963 -13.77 16.59 23.69
CA GLN A 963 -14.92 16.30 22.83
C GLN A 963 -14.83 14.90 22.22
N TYR A 964 -13.64 14.50 21.75
CA TYR A 964 -13.39 13.17 21.21
C TYR A 964 -13.65 12.06 22.24
N LEU A 965 -13.30 12.30 23.51
CA LEU A 965 -13.57 11.44 24.67
C LEU A 965 -14.99 11.58 25.25
N LYS A 966 -15.82 12.47 24.71
CA LYS A 966 -17.16 12.79 25.24
C LYS A 966 -17.12 13.21 26.72
N ILE A 967 -16.18 14.08 27.09
CA ILE A 967 -16.08 14.70 28.41
C ILE A 967 -16.65 16.12 28.33
N ASN A 968 -17.46 16.50 29.33
CA ASN A 968 -18.15 17.79 29.33
C ASN A 968 -17.16 18.95 29.55
N GLY A 969 -17.17 19.94 28.65
CA GLY A 969 -16.26 21.09 28.70
C GLY A 969 -16.50 22.04 29.88
N SER A 970 -17.60 21.89 30.65
CA SER A 970 -17.84 22.65 31.88
C SER A 970 -16.89 22.27 33.03
N LEU A 971 -16.26 21.10 32.97
CA LEU A 971 -15.24 20.63 33.93
C LEU A 971 -13.88 21.30 33.74
N CYS A 972 -13.69 22.11 32.69
CA CYS A 972 -12.45 22.81 32.38
C CYS A 972 -12.01 23.85 33.42
N GLY A 973 -12.87 24.21 34.38
CA GLY A 973 -12.58 25.23 35.39
C GLY A 973 -11.68 24.76 36.54
N SER A 974 -11.62 23.45 36.82
CA SER A 974 -10.83 22.89 37.93
C SER A 974 -10.08 21.64 37.49
N LYS A 975 -8.74 21.69 37.56
CA LYS A 975 -7.86 20.57 37.20
C LYS A 975 -8.18 19.30 38.00
N GLU A 976 -8.58 19.44 39.28
CA GLU A 976 -8.95 18.28 40.09
C GLU A 976 -10.21 17.58 39.58
N ALA A 977 -11.25 18.32 39.19
CA ALA A 977 -12.49 17.70 38.72
C ALA A 977 -12.30 16.95 37.40
N LEU A 978 -11.46 17.46 36.49
CA LEU A 978 -11.14 16.77 35.25
C LEU A 978 -10.32 15.49 35.51
N ALA A 979 -9.32 15.55 36.40
CA ALA A 979 -8.54 14.37 36.78
C ALA A 979 -9.43 13.30 37.45
N LEU A 980 -10.35 13.71 38.33
CA LEU A 980 -11.32 12.81 38.97
C LEU A 980 -12.24 12.10 37.98
N GLU A 981 -12.79 12.83 37.01
CA GLU A 981 -13.61 12.25 35.94
C GLU A 981 -12.82 11.23 35.10
N LEU A 982 -11.55 11.51 34.81
CA LEU A 982 -10.68 10.59 34.07
C LEU A 982 -10.36 9.32 34.88
N TYR A 983 -10.08 9.45 36.19
CA TYR A 983 -9.85 8.28 37.04
C TYR A 983 -11.12 7.45 37.26
N ASP A 984 -12.28 8.08 37.42
CA ASP A 984 -13.58 7.39 37.52
C ASP A 984 -13.87 6.58 36.25
N ARG A 985 -13.61 7.15 35.06
CA ARG A 985 -13.67 6.40 33.80
C ARG A 985 -12.64 5.29 33.71
N CYS A 986 -11.41 5.53 34.16
CA CYS A 986 -10.41 4.47 34.22
C CYS A 986 -10.90 3.28 35.07
N GLN A 987 -11.46 3.54 36.25
CA GLN A 987 -11.98 2.49 37.12
C GLN A 987 -13.10 1.68 36.45
N ARG A 988 -14.05 2.34 35.77
CA ARG A 988 -15.14 1.65 35.05
C ARG A 988 -14.66 0.74 33.92
N HIS A 989 -13.51 1.05 33.34
CA HIS A 989 -12.90 0.30 32.24
C HIS A 989 -11.83 -0.70 32.69
N SER A 990 -11.56 -0.78 34.00
CA SER A 990 -10.63 -1.78 34.54
C SER A 990 -11.31 -3.14 34.66
N ASN A 991 -10.67 -4.17 34.11
CA ASN A 991 -11.13 -5.56 34.17
C ASN A 991 -10.65 -6.30 35.45
N GLU A 992 -10.00 -5.62 36.40
CA GLU A 992 -9.46 -6.26 37.60
C GLU A 992 -10.49 -6.31 38.74
N ASP A 993 -10.78 -7.52 39.22
CA ASP A 993 -11.93 -7.79 40.10
C ASP A 993 -11.81 -7.23 41.54
N ILE A 994 -10.69 -6.66 42.00
CA ILE A 994 -10.55 -6.25 43.42
C ILE A 994 -9.81 -4.93 43.67
N VAL A 995 -8.62 -4.67 43.10
CA VAL A 995 -7.88 -3.41 43.34
C VAL A 995 -7.07 -3.00 42.10
N SER A 996 -7.62 -2.11 41.28
CA SER A 996 -6.88 -1.52 40.16
C SER A 996 -6.08 -0.28 40.59
N PRO A 997 -5.00 0.09 39.88
CA PRO A 997 -4.26 1.33 40.14
C PRO A 997 -5.17 2.57 40.14
N CYS A 998 -6.19 2.59 39.28
CA CYS A 998 -7.18 3.66 39.22
C CYS A 998 -8.07 3.74 40.47
N SER A 999 -8.47 2.60 41.02
CA SER A 999 -9.22 2.56 42.29
C SER A 999 -8.38 3.03 43.49
N LEU A 1000 -7.08 2.70 43.51
CA LEU A 1000 -6.14 3.16 44.53
C LEU A 1000 -5.93 4.67 44.50
N VAL A 1001 -5.77 5.25 43.31
CA VAL A 1001 -5.58 6.71 43.17
C VAL A 1001 -6.85 7.48 43.53
N LEU A 1002 -8.03 6.97 43.16
CA LEU A 1002 -9.31 7.54 43.61
C LEU A 1002 -9.45 7.47 45.13
N LEU A 1003 -9.13 6.31 45.73
CA LEU A 1003 -9.16 6.15 47.18
C LEU A 1003 -8.19 7.12 47.86
N TYR A 1004 -6.97 7.23 47.35
CA TYR A 1004 -5.99 8.19 47.83
C TYR A 1004 -6.56 9.61 47.79
N HIS A 1005 -7.16 10.02 46.67
CA HIS A 1005 -7.74 11.35 46.52
C HIS A 1005 -8.92 11.59 47.48
N HIS A 1006 -9.81 10.60 47.66
CA HIS A 1006 -10.90 10.69 48.61
C HIS A 1006 -10.40 10.78 50.06
N VAL A 1007 -9.36 10.01 50.40
CA VAL A 1007 -8.72 10.05 51.72
C VAL A 1007 -8.04 11.40 51.94
N THR A 1008 -7.34 11.96 50.96
CA THR A 1008 -6.72 13.29 51.09
C THR A 1008 -7.76 14.40 51.22
N ALA A 1009 -8.82 14.38 50.41
CA ALA A 1009 -9.90 15.35 50.51
C ALA A 1009 -10.65 15.25 51.85
N ALA A 1010 -10.90 14.03 52.34
CA ALA A 1010 -11.46 13.81 53.67
C ALA A 1010 -10.51 14.30 54.77
N TRP A 1011 -9.20 14.06 54.63
CA TRP A 1011 -8.18 14.49 55.58
C TRP A 1011 -8.09 16.02 55.67
N GLU A 1012 -8.09 16.72 54.53
CA GLU A 1012 -8.13 18.18 54.46
C GLU A 1012 -9.41 18.76 55.07
N SER A 1013 -10.56 18.13 54.81
CA SER A 1013 -11.86 18.50 55.38
C SER A 1013 -11.90 18.32 56.91
N ILE A 1014 -11.31 17.23 57.41
CA ILE A 1014 -11.20 16.96 58.86
C ILE A 1014 -10.31 18.01 59.54
N LEU A 1015 -9.16 18.35 58.94
CA LEU A 1015 -8.26 19.42 59.42
C LEU A 1015 -8.88 20.82 59.39
N HIS A 1016 -9.83 21.07 58.47
CA HIS A 1016 -10.53 22.36 58.35
C HIS A 1016 -11.83 22.44 59.16
N SER A 1017 -12.30 21.35 59.78
CA SER A 1017 -13.57 21.37 60.49
C SER A 1017 -13.50 22.19 61.78
N SER A 1018 -14.50 23.04 62.00
CA SER A 1018 -14.72 23.75 63.28
C SER A 1018 -14.87 22.77 64.45
N LEU A 1019 -15.17 21.50 64.18
CA LEU A 1019 -15.30 20.43 65.16
C LEU A 1019 -13.95 20.07 65.82
N MET A 1020 -12.84 20.11 65.07
CA MET A 1020 -11.49 19.97 65.63
C MET A 1020 -11.07 21.22 66.43
N TYR A 1021 -11.50 22.41 66.04
CA TYR A 1021 -11.35 23.62 66.85
C TYR A 1021 -12.17 23.57 68.14
N MET A 1022 -13.39 23.01 68.10
CA MET A 1022 -14.25 22.82 69.26
C MET A 1022 -13.73 21.72 70.19
N LEU A 1023 -13.26 20.58 69.66
CA LEU A 1023 -12.62 19.52 70.45
C LEU A 1023 -11.29 19.98 71.02
N GLY A 1024 -10.46 20.67 70.22
CA GLY A 1024 -9.19 21.24 70.64
C GLY A 1024 -9.37 22.31 71.71
N SER A 1025 -10.33 23.22 71.56
CA SER A 1025 -10.66 24.23 72.58
C SER A 1025 -11.33 23.63 73.81
N PHE A 1026 -12.15 22.59 73.68
CA PHE A 1026 -12.74 21.87 74.79
C PHE A 1026 -11.65 21.16 75.61
N ILE A 1027 -10.72 20.45 74.96
CA ILE A 1027 -9.57 19.79 75.60
C ILE A 1027 -8.63 20.84 76.23
N LEU A 1028 -8.40 21.98 75.58
CA LEU A 1028 -7.62 23.09 76.14
C LEU A 1028 -8.33 23.70 77.37
N SER A 1029 -9.65 23.87 77.34
CA SER A 1029 -10.42 24.38 78.48
C SER A 1029 -10.43 23.41 79.66
N LEU A 1030 -10.52 22.10 79.37
CA LEU A 1030 -10.49 21.03 80.36
C LEU A 1030 -9.10 20.95 81.03
N THR A 1031 -8.04 21.07 80.23
CA THR A 1031 -6.66 21.08 80.74
C THR A 1031 -6.35 22.33 81.56
N VAL A 1032 -6.83 23.52 81.15
CA VAL A 1032 -6.71 24.77 81.93
C VAL A 1032 -7.49 24.70 83.24
N THR A 1033 -8.72 24.19 83.25
CA THR A 1033 -9.51 24.03 84.50
C THR A 1033 -8.88 23.02 85.46
N VAL A 1034 -8.31 21.92 84.95
CA VAL A 1034 -7.53 20.96 85.75
C VAL A 1034 -6.26 21.61 86.31
N LEU A 1035 -5.54 22.41 85.51
CA LEU A 1035 -4.36 23.15 85.94
C LEU A 1035 -4.67 24.16 87.06
N VAL A 1036 -5.73 24.94 86.91
CA VAL A 1036 -6.15 25.93 87.92
C VAL A 1036 -6.57 25.24 89.22
N ARG A 1037 -7.28 24.11 89.15
CA ARG A 1037 -7.58 23.29 90.34
C ARG A 1037 -6.33 22.67 90.97
N CYS A 1038 -5.37 22.22 90.18
CA CYS A 1038 -4.09 21.70 90.67
C CYS A 1038 -3.24 22.78 91.35
N ILE A 1039 -3.21 24.02 90.83
CA ILE A 1039 -2.47 25.14 91.42
C ILE A 1039 -3.09 25.56 92.76
N HIS A 1040 -4.44 25.60 92.85
CA HIS A 1040 -5.13 25.83 94.13
C HIS A 1040 -4.84 24.71 95.16
N LEU A 1041 -4.80 23.44 94.75
CA LEU A 1041 -4.47 22.33 95.65
C LEU A 1041 -3.00 22.35 96.12
N VAL A 1042 -2.07 22.89 95.32
CA VAL A 1042 -0.63 22.94 95.65
C VAL A 1042 -0.30 24.08 96.62
N GLN A 1043 -1.08 25.16 96.66
CA GLN A 1043 -0.93 26.23 97.65
C GLN A 1043 -1.37 25.82 99.07
N ASP A 1044 -2.32 24.89 99.20
CA ASP A 1044 -2.77 24.41 100.52
C ASP A 1044 -1.82 23.37 101.14
N ILE A 1045 -1.06 22.62 100.33
CA ILE A 1045 -0.20 21.50 100.77
C ILE A 1045 1.22 21.93 101.19
N SER A 1046 1.70 23.13 100.84
CA SER A 1046 3.00 23.66 101.30
C SER A 1046 3.06 24.05 102.78
N SER A 1047 2.01 23.76 103.55
CA SER A 1047 1.92 23.98 104.99
C SER A 1047 2.17 22.72 105.86
N SER A 1048 2.47 21.55 105.27
CA SER A 1048 2.59 20.29 106.04
C SER A 1048 3.71 19.31 105.61
N GLU A 1049 4.97 19.76 105.56
CA GLU A 1049 6.15 18.88 105.48
C GLU A 1049 6.78 18.59 106.86
N ASN A 1050 6.68 17.33 107.33
CA ASN A 1050 7.71 16.71 108.17
C ASN A 1050 7.54 15.17 108.20
N SER A 1051 8.65 14.44 107.99
CA SER A 1051 8.95 13.01 108.29
C SER A 1051 8.76 11.88 107.24
N ASN A 1052 9.91 11.51 106.61
CA ASN A 1052 10.69 10.25 106.66
C ASN A 1052 10.27 8.85 106.10
N HIS A 1053 11.20 8.35 105.24
CA HIS A 1053 11.90 7.03 105.13
C HIS A 1053 11.38 5.78 104.34
N LEU A 1054 12.35 5.18 103.60
CA LEU A 1054 12.49 3.95 102.74
C LEU A 1054 12.89 2.68 103.58
N PRO A 1055 13.27 1.44 103.10
CA PRO A 1055 13.74 0.93 101.76
C PRO A 1055 13.31 -0.55 101.36
N GLU A 1056 13.46 -1.09 100.12
CA GLU A 1056 14.51 -1.94 99.44
C GLU A 1056 14.20 -3.47 99.21
N GLY A 1057 14.61 -4.05 98.04
CA GLY A 1057 15.12 -5.44 97.91
C GLY A 1057 14.64 -6.41 96.78
N GLU A 1058 15.44 -6.53 95.68
CA GLU A 1058 15.92 -7.71 94.85
C GLU A 1058 15.08 -9.00 94.55
N ARG A 1059 15.31 -9.92 93.56
CA ARG A 1059 16.01 -10.13 92.24
C ARG A 1059 15.57 -11.53 91.70
N GLY A 1060 15.60 -11.77 90.36
CA GLY A 1060 15.82 -13.12 89.75
C GLY A 1060 14.72 -13.71 88.84
N GLY A 1061 15.04 -14.05 87.57
CA GLY A 1061 14.16 -14.65 86.52
C GLY A 1061 14.18 -16.20 86.46
N PRO A 1062 14.00 -16.90 85.30
CA PRO A 1062 13.39 -16.55 84.00
C PRO A 1062 12.40 -17.63 83.40
N SER A 1063 11.90 -17.36 82.18
CA SER A 1063 11.31 -18.24 81.12
C SER A 1063 9.80 -18.64 81.10
N ALA A 1064 9.07 -17.96 80.17
CA ALA A 1064 7.97 -18.32 79.23
C ALA A 1064 7.05 -19.57 79.39
N PRO A 1065 5.86 -19.67 78.73
CA PRO A 1065 4.98 -18.66 78.09
C PRO A 1065 3.44 -18.79 78.39
N MET A 1066 2.70 -17.75 77.99
CA MET A 1066 1.28 -17.70 77.51
C MET A 1066 0.05 -18.00 78.41
N MET A 1067 -0.96 -17.14 78.19
CA MET A 1067 -2.40 -17.17 78.54
C MET A 1067 -2.84 -16.82 79.98
N ARG A 1068 -3.69 -15.79 80.10
CA ARG A 1068 -4.50 -15.50 81.29
C ARG A 1068 -5.85 -14.89 80.92
N GLN A 1069 -6.91 -15.46 81.48
CA GLN A 1069 -8.16 -14.78 81.83
C GLN A 1069 -8.49 -15.06 83.30
N THR A 1070 -8.79 -13.98 84.02
CA THR A 1070 -9.79 -13.77 85.10
C THR A 1070 -9.90 -14.69 86.32
N HIS A 1071 -9.78 -14.12 87.53
CA HIS A 1071 -10.90 -13.95 88.49
C HIS A 1071 -10.49 -13.25 89.82
N SER A 1072 -11.34 -12.29 90.24
CA SER A 1072 -11.79 -11.89 91.62
C SER A 1072 -10.84 -11.45 92.76
N VAL A 1073 -11.35 -10.47 93.53
CA VAL A 1073 -10.84 -9.59 94.62
C VAL A 1073 -11.44 -10.04 95.98
N PRO A 1074 -10.82 -9.92 97.20
CA PRO A 1074 -10.93 -8.69 98.04
C PRO A 1074 -9.89 -8.40 99.17
N ALA A 1075 -10.03 -7.18 99.75
CA ALA A 1075 -9.61 -6.72 101.09
C ALA A 1075 -8.17 -6.18 101.30
N GLY A 1076 -7.92 -4.98 100.77
CA GLY A 1076 -6.97 -3.98 101.29
C GLY A 1076 -7.60 -2.58 101.37
N LEU A 1077 -8.94 -2.51 101.49
CA LEU A 1077 -9.72 -1.27 101.56
C LEU A 1077 -9.84 -0.80 103.02
N GLN A 1078 -9.02 0.17 103.42
CA GLN A 1078 -9.36 1.31 104.32
C GLN A 1078 -8.14 2.01 104.94
N ARG A 1079 -6.92 1.49 104.78
CA ARG A 1079 -5.68 2.19 105.17
C ARG A 1079 -4.81 2.71 104.01
N PHE A 1080 -5.17 2.39 102.78
CA PHE A 1080 -4.45 2.86 101.57
C PHE A 1080 -4.86 4.27 101.13
N TYR A 1081 -6.03 4.76 101.56
CA TYR A 1081 -6.66 5.96 100.97
C TYR A 1081 -6.20 7.30 101.54
N THR A 1082 -5.56 7.36 102.71
CA THR A 1082 -5.13 8.64 103.32
C THR A 1082 -3.61 8.87 103.31
N TYR A 1083 -2.79 7.83 103.11
CA TYR A 1083 -1.33 7.97 102.96
C TYR A 1083 -0.86 8.03 101.50
N HIS A 1084 -1.56 7.37 100.56
CA HIS A 1084 -1.20 7.46 99.14
C HIS A 1084 -1.53 8.83 98.54
N LEU A 1085 -2.68 9.44 98.86
CA LEU A 1085 -3.11 10.69 98.22
C LEU A 1085 -2.12 11.86 98.44
N ALA A 1086 -1.43 11.90 99.60
CA ALA A 1086 -0.41 12.90 99.91
C ALA A 1086 0.95 12.64 99.23
N GLN A 1087 1.30 11.37 98.93
CA GLN A 1087 2.51 11.01 98.16
C GLN A 1087 2.28 11.02 96.63
N THR A 1088 1.07 10.77 96.14
CA THR A 1088 0.76 10.78 94.69
C THR A 1088 0.76 12.20 94.12
N ILE A 1089 0.34 13.22 94.87
CA ILE A 1089 0.40 14.62 94.43
C ILE A 1089 1.85 15.13 94.36
N ARG A 1090 2.74 14.62 95.24
CA ARG A 1090 4.16 14.99 95.20
C ARG A 1090 4.94 14.31 94.07
N ARG A 1091 4.57 13.08 93.68
CA ARG A 1091 5.23 12.32 92.59
C ARG A 1091 4.72 12.69 91.18
N HIS A 1092 3.58 13.38 91.06
CA HIS A 1092 3.07 13.84 89.76
C HIS A 1092 3.41 15.28 89.40
N ARG A 1093 4.03 16.07 90.28
CA ARG A 1093 4.49 17.43 89.95
C ARG A 1093 5.53 17.44 88.82
N GLU A 1094 6.33 16.37 88.69
CA GLU A 1094 7.35 16.22 87.63
C GLU A 1094 6.83 15.58 86.33
N TRP A 1095 5.61 15.04 86.29
CA TRP A 1095 4.99 14.48 85.07
C TRP A 1095 3.83 15.30 84.53
N LEU A 1096 3.17 16.11 85.37
CA LEU A 1096 2.09 17.02 84.95
C LEU A 1096 2.62 18.13 84.03
N CYS A 1097 3.77 18.74 84.35
CA CYS A 1097 4.39 19.76 83.49
C CYS A 1097 4.80 19.22 82.11
N PRO A 1098 5.54 18.10 81.98
CA PRO A 1098 5.87 17.56 80.66
C PRO A 1098 4.65 17.02 79.90
N ALA A 1099 3.66 16.42 80.55
CA ALA A 1099 2.44 15.96 79.87
C ALA A 1099 1.58 17.13 79.35
N LEU A 1100 1.50 18.23 80.10
CA LEU A 1100 0.89 19.48 79.63
C LEU A 1100 1.72 20.17 78.54
N LEU A 1101 3.05 20.10 78.62
CA LEU A 1101 3.94 20.57 77.56
C LEU A 1101 3.78 19.74 76.28
N VAL A 1102 3.58 18.42 76.38
CA VAL A 1102 3.33 17.54 75.24
C VAL A 1102 1.96 17.81 74.63
N CYS A 1103 0.92 18.06 75.45
CA CYS A 1103 -0.39 18.47 74.92
C CYS A 1103 -0.34 19.87 74.27
N LEU A 1104 0.35 20.84 74.87
CA LEU A 1104 0.57 22.17 74.27
C LEU A 1104 1.46 22.08 73.02
N CYS A 1105 2.47 21.23 72.98
CA CYS A 1105 3.29 20.96 71.80
C CYS A 1105 2.51 20.26 70.71
N MET A 1106 1.59 19.34 71.02
CA MET A 1106 0.71 18.68 70.03
C MET A 1106 -0.31 19.67 69.47
N VAL A 1107 -0.86 20.58 70.30
CA VAL A 1107 -1.71 21.69 69.84
C VAL A 1107 -0.90 22.70 69.01
N TYR A 1108 0.33 23.00 69.40
CA TYR A 1108 1.24 23.89 68.67
C TYR A 1108 1.72 23.27 67.34
N LEU A 1109 1.99 21.96 67.29
CA LEU A 1109 2.28 21.19 66.06
C LEU A 1109 1.06 21.12 65.14
N SER A 1110 -0.16 21.04 65.68
CA SER A 1110 -1.40 21.14 64.90
C SER A 1110 -1.66 22.55 64.34
N PHE A 1111 -1.07 23.58 64.94
CA PHE A 1111 -1.08 24.96 64.42
C PHE A 1111 0.07 25.22 63.42
N ILE A 1112 1.26 24.62 63.61
CA ILE A 1112 2.41 24.73 62.70
C ILE A 1112 2.16 23.99 61.38
N THR A 1113 1.44 22.86 61.41
CA THR A 1113 0.97 22.18 60.19
C THR A 1113 -0.06 22.99 59.39
N ARG A 1114 -0.42 24.19 59.85
CA ARG A 1114 -1.24 25.17 59.13
C ARG A 1114 -0.43 26.33 58.51
N SER A 1115 0.91 26.35 58.67
CA SER A 1115 1.81 27.35 58.05
C SER A 1115 2.89 26.76 57.13
N ILE A 1116 2.80 25.47 56.81
CA ILE A 1116 3.53 24.77 55.75
C ILE A 1116 2.47 24.11 54.89
#